data_AF-A0AAU9WX95-F1
#
_entry.id   AF-A0AAU9WX95-F1
#
_cell.length_a   1.000
_cell.length_b   1.000
_cell.length_c   1.000
_cell.angle_alpha   90.00
_cell.angle_beta   90.00
_cell.angle_gamma   90.00
#
_symmetry.space_group_name_H-M   'P 1'
#
loop_
_entity.id
_entity.type
_entity.pdbx_description
1 polymer ?
#
loop_
_entity_poly.entity_id
_entity_poly.type
_entity_poly.pdbx_seq_one_letter_code
_entity_poly.pdbx_strand_id
1 'polypeptide(L)'
;MSTVSPAYLEEICLSFISANIEDLCHRDVEDVQYGEVSFQKLSFISPLFLHEQLADNIMRCLSCDGNLTDRTASLFVDPRRCRIRHFYLRKCQLSFSMLKLLLGKHTVEKLDLSGTKTFSSSLFYKLLNGMSSTVRELNLSCTPFALDFAAMKPLNRLTHLDVSHCTTIDDHVMSVAAQNMDCLQHINISNTAIRHVSSFGNLRGRLKTLIAFNTPVAWTRPAEFKDFTSLQKLDISRSSDNDFHHDGTNESVKFDEMLTDQCMMPNLVSLDVSGVSTITAGAMQSFLSSHPNLQFLGLCLMSRNLQEQLERFSPLIKITGETTEKQILCSLQMYPDRANYMREALSGLFRISNDWTARKPQVLELVLTPMEKHPGDLNVQIAATACVGNIIKERGGEADPEVHPSFLSKVASLVLSEMRIFRKKHELMWNCMSILGSKQVVTKATFNYFEASCLAMNALSNFRHNQDVCQQAIELCAKLCLKLTEREKLAFGSRKNIRLVLTQMEKHPNDFNIQRAAIFCVGNIIMARGGEADLEVHPLFLRKLASLVLSAIKTFPEKHLLFWCIPILGSNQVFTKAAFNYFEASCLAMDALCNFHSNQDVCQRTIELCAKLCLKLTQQEKCALGSEKNIMLVLTQMEKHPNDFNIQRAAIFFVGNIVMARGGEADPEVHPHFLSKLASLVLSAMKTFPKKHLLLQNCMSILESNKVVTKAAFNYFEASCLAMDALCNFHGNQDICRLAIQLCAKLCLKLTEQEKKIAFGSEKNIMLVLTQMEKHPDNFIIQVAAIACVFNNIMVRGGEANPEVHPHFLSEVAPLVLSAMTTFPEEYCTFKYFEASCLAIDALCNFHGNQDICQRAIELCASLCAKLTEEEKLALGSEKNIMTMFNIIQEKISARQEDLTLSNAFTVLEILTDEIPSTCSLFVEKGGFQLMVQGLKLFREGSQAIIKMKLLLTLNIIAEIPSLRHLFITDELMNLIGSLLDDGLLQLSYFCGGILSNIMLEWSDDRKLQSYSKQYLLDKLEQAVNRWEFPADQFVTYKSFRSFVPLLQCAMPAVQLWALWGIINVFTSDMQRYAPLLIDVSGILFGEY
;
A
#
# COMPACT_ATOMS: atom_id res chain seq x y z
N MET A 1 2.61 18.68 48.62
CA MET A 1 1.70 17.57 48.94
C MET A 1 1.62 16.65 47.73
N SER A 2 1.67 15.35 48.01
CA SER A 2 2.03 14.24 47.13
C SER A 2 1.18 14.11 45.87
N THR A 3 1.81 13.60 44.81
CA THR A 3 1.17 12.96 43.66
C THR A 3 -0.02 12.12 44.12
N VAL A 4 -1.15 12.29 43.43
CA VAL A 4 -2.41 11.57 43.70
C VAL A 4 -2.10 10.06 43.70
N SER A 5 -2.38 9.39 44.82
CA SER A 5 -2.14 7.96 44.95
C SER A 5 -3.04 7.19 43.97
N PRO A 6 -2.57 6.05 43.42
CA PRO A 6 -3.44 5.14 42.68
C PRO A 6 -4.65 4.72 43.53
N ALA A 7 -5.72 4.26 42.87
CA ALA A 7 -6.84 3.64 43.56
C ALA A 7 -6.30 2.58 44.53
N TYR A 8 -6.86 2.55 45.75
CA TYR A 8 -6.40 1.61 46.76
C TYR A 8 -6.49 0.20 46.18
N LEU A 9 -5.44 -0.61 46.39
CA LEU A 9 -5.38 -1.98 45.90
C LEU A 9 -6.65 -2.76 46.27
N GLU A 10 -7.20 -2.49 47.47
CA GLU A 10 -8.47 -3.03 47.94
C GLU A 10 -9.63 -2.78 46.97
N GLU A 11 -9.81 -1.56 46.48
CA GLU A 11 -10.92 -1.20 45.59
C GLU A 11 -10.80 -1.87 44.22
N ILE A 12 -9.58 -1.92 43.67
CA ILE A 12 -9.28 -2.63 42.41
C ILE A 12 -9.60 -4.12 42.57
N CYS A 13 -9.15 -4.74 43.67
CA CYS A 13 -9.42 -6.14 43.96
C CYS A 13 -10.91 -6.41 44.14
N LEU A 14 -11.63 -5.55 44.87
CA LEU A 14 -13.08 -5.69 45.08
C LEU A 14 -13.87 -5.59 43.78
N SER A 15 -13.52 -4.63 42.90
CA SER A 15 -14.15 -4.48 41.59
C SER A 15 -13.89 -5.71 40.71
N PHE A 16 -12.65 -6.22 40.68
CA PHE A 16 -12.31 -7.45 39.96
C PHE A 16 -13.08 -8.66 40.49
N ILE A 17 -13.16 -8.83 41.82
CA ILE A 17 -13.90 -9.91 42.47
C ILE A 17 -15.39 -9.82 42.12
N SER A 18 -16.00 -8.63 42.20
CA SER A 18 -17.42 -8.42 41.87
C SER A 18 -17.75 -8.76 40.42
N ALA A 19 -16.87 -8.38 39.49
CA ALA A 19 -17.05 -8.64 38.06
C ALA A 19 -16.83 -10.11 37.66
N ASN A 20 -16.01 -10.85 38.41
CA ASN A 20 -15.60 -12.22 38.08
C ASN A 20 -16.00 -13.24 39.16
N ILE A 21 -16.97 -12.92 40.03
CA ILE A 21 -17.26 -13.72 41.24
C ILE A 21 -17.61 -15.17 40.91
N GLU A 22 -18.31 -15.41 39.79
CA GLU A 22 -18.69 -16.76 39.36
C GLU A 22 -17.49 -17.58 38.89
N ASP A 23 -16.48 -16.95 38.27
CA ASP A 23 -15.26 -17.62 37.80
C ASP A 23 -14.30 -17.97 38.96
N LEU A 24 -14.49 -17.34 40.13
CA LEU A 24 -13.76 -17.61 41.36
C LEU A 24 -14.39 -18.75 42.21
N CYS A 25 -15.49 -19.33 41.74
CA CYS A 25 -16.28 -20.33 42.47
C CYS A 25 -16.41 -21.65 41.68
N HIS A 26 -16.52 -22.77 42.40
CA HIS A 26 -17.03 -24.01 41.83
C HIS A 26 -18.51 -23.85 41.53
N ARG A 27 -18.93 -24.32 40.35
CA ARG A 27 -20.34 -24.39 39.98
C ARG A 27 -20.92 -25.69 40.54
N ASP A 28 -21.56 -25.62 41.71
CA ASP A 28 -22.38 -26.73 42.19
C ASP A 28 -23.72 -26.68 41.44
N VAL A 29 -23.93 -27.63 40.52
CA VAL A 29 -25.12 -27.68 39.64
C VAL A 29 -26.33 -28.32 40.34
N GLU A 30 -26.13 -28.93 41.50
CA GLU A 30 -27.22 -29.52 42.29
C GLU A 30 -27.94 -28.43 43.09
N ASP A 31 -29.26 -28.35 42.94
CA ASP A 31 -30.11 -27.47 43.75
C ASP A 31 -29.98 -27.88 45.23
N VAL A 32 -29.44 -26.97 46.03
CA VAL A 32 -29.29 -27.21 47.47
C VAL A 32 -30.58 -26.78 48.16
N GLN A 33 -31.26 -27.73 48.81
CA GLN A 33 -32.36 -27.44 49.72
C GLN A 33 -31.81 -27.02 51.09
N TYR A 34 -32.09 -25.79 51.49
CA TYR A 34 -31.81 -25.28 52.83
C TYR A 34 -33.12 -24.87 53.50
N GLY A 35 -33.76 -25.80 54.21
CA GLY A 35 -35.14 -25.62 54.69
C GLY A 35 -36.15 -25.62 53.53
N GLU A 36 -36.99 -24.59 53.43
CA GLU A 36 -37.99 -24.42 52.35
C GLU A 36 -37.43 -23.74 51.08
N VAL A 37 -36.11 -23.49 51.01
CA VAL A 37 -35.49 -22.70 49.94
C VAL A 37 -34.61 -23.60 49.06
N SER A 38 -34.86 -23.63 47.75
CA SER A 38 -33.96 -24.26 46.76
C SER A 38 -33.21 -23.17 45.99
N PHE A 39 -31.88 -23.29 45.91
CA PHE A 39 -31.05 -22.41 45.09
C PHE A 39 -29.80 -23.15 44.60
N GLN A 40 -29.26 -22.66 43.48
CA GLN A 40 -27.95 -23.10 42.99
C GLN A 40 -26.86 -22.54 43.89
N LYS A 41 -26.12 -23.44 44.53
CA LYS A 41 -25.08 -23.05 45.48
C LYS A 41 -23.79 -22.70 44.74
N LEU A 42 -23.15 -21.61 45.17
CA LEU A 42 -21.76 -21.33 44.82
C LEU A 42 -20.87 -21.59 46.02
N SER A 43 -19.67 -22.08 45.75
CA SER A 43 -18.62 -22.24 46.75
C SER A 43 -17.29 -21.76 46.18
N PHE A 44 -16.52 -20.97 46.95
CA PHE A 44 -15.21 -20.53 46.51
C PHE A 44 -14.31 -21.73 46.21
N ILE A 45 -13.45 -21.62 45.18
CA ILE A 45 -12.57 -22.71 44.72
C ILE A 45 -11.63 -23.20 45.83
N SER A 46 -11.28 -22.31 46.77
CA SER A 46 -10.50 -22.60 47.97
C SER A 46 -11.33 -22.37 49.24
N PRO A 47 -11.15 -23.16 50.32
CA PRO A 47 -11.81 -22.90 51.59
C PRO A 47 -11.39 -21.54 52.15
N LEU A 48 -12.26 -20.55 51.97
CA LEU A 48 -12.02 -19.15 52.32
C LEU A 48 -12.89 -18.76 53.52
N PHE A 49 -12.26 -18.17 54.54
CA PHE A 49 -12.96 -17.43 55.58
C PHE A 49 -12.90 -15.94 55.24
N LEU A 50 -14.05 -15.30 55.03
CA LEU A 50 -14.15 -13.88 54.75
C LEU A 50 -14.32 -13.10 56.06
N HIS A 51 -13.34 -12.25 56.38
CA HIS A 51 -13.45 -11.32 57.49
C HIS A 51 -14.61 -10.34 57.27
N GLU A 52 -15.24 -9.89 58.36
CA GLU A 52 -16.50 -9.13 58.36
C GLU A 52 -16.48 -7.93 57.38
N GLN A 53 -15.49 -7.07 57.49
CA GLN A 53 -15.32 -5.90 56.62
C GLN A 53 -15.19 -6.26 55.12
N LEU A 54 -14.52 -7.37 54.81
CA LEU A 54 -14.34 -7.83 53.43
C LEU A 54 -15.65 -8.41 52.88
N ALA A 55 -16.39 -9.17 53.69
CA ALA A 55 -17.69 -9.72 53.30
C ALA A 55 -18.72 -8.60 53.04
N ASP A 56 -18.79 -7.60 53.93
CA ASP A 56 -19.62 -6.41 53.75
C ASP A 56 -19.26 -5.68 52.44
N ASN A 57 -17.96 -5.48 52.17
CA ASN A 57 -17.48 -4.79 50.98
C ASN A 57 -17.80 -5.55 49.68
N ILE A 58 -17.59 -6.87 49.63
CA ILE A 58 -17.92 -7.69 48.46
C ILE A 58 -19.44 -7.66 48.23
N MET A 59 -20.25 -7.84 49.27
CA MET A 59 -21.71 -7.79 49.15
C MET A 59 -22.20 -6.43 48.65
N ARG A 60 -21.60 -5.33 49.15
CA ARG A 60 -21.88 -3.98 48.68
C ARG A 60 -21.56 -3.81 47.19
N CYS A 61 -20.40 -4.25 46.73
CA CYS A 61 -20.03 -4.22 45.31
C CYS A 61 -21.01 -5.01 44.45
N LEU A 62 -21.30 -6.27 44.82
CA LEU A 62 -22.27 -7.12 44.09
C LEU A 62 -23.66 -6.46 44.01
N SER A 63 -24.14 -5.85 45.09
CA SER A 63 -25.43 -5.15 45.10
C SER A 63 -25.40 -3.88 44.23
N CYS A 64 -24.33 -3.09 44.26
CA CYS A 64 -24.21 -1.86 43.48
C CYS A 64 -24.09 -2.13 41.97
N ASP A 65 -23.40 -3.21 41.62
CA ASP A 65 -23.15 -3.64 40.24
C ASP A 65 -24.35 -4.39 39.62
N GLY A 66 -25.31 -4.80 40.46
CA GLY A 66 -26.48 -5.58 40.01
C GLY A 66 -26.22 -7.09 39.90
N ASN A 67 -25.09 -7.56 40.44
CA ASN A 67 -24.66 -8.96 40.41
C ASN A 67 -25.08 -9.76 41.66
N LEU A 68 -25.77 -9.13 42.62
CA LEU A 68 -26.32 -9.80 43.80
C LEU A 68 -27.66 -10.49 43.47
N THR A 69 -27.58 -11.77 43.16
CA THR A 69 -28.70 -12.69 42.85
C THR A 69 -28.79 -13.78 43.91
N ASP A 70 -29.86 -14.59 43.93
CA ASP A 70 -29.97 -15.72 44.86
C ASP A 70 -28.75 -16.65 44.79
N ARG A 71 -28.20 -16.82 43.58
CA ARG A 71 -27.03 -17.66 43.32
C ARG A 71 -25.76 -17.08 43.92
N THR A 72 -25.44 -15.81 43.67
CA THR A 72 -24.23 -15.17 44.25
C THR A 72 -24.38 -14.93 45.75
N ALA A 73 -25.61 -14.67 46.23
CA ALA A 73 -25.88 -14.51 47.64
C ALA A 73 -25.72 -15.81 48.45
N SER A 74 -25.83 -16.98 47.81
CA SER A 74 -25.60 -18.28 48.44
C SER A 74 -24.20 -18.41 49.09
N LEU A 75 -23.20 -17.68 48.58
CA LEU A 75 -21.84 -17.61 49.14
C LEU A 75 -21.81 -17.09 50.58
N PHE A 76 -22.82 -16.31 50.96
CA PHE A 76 -22.88 -15.60 52.24
C PHE A 76 -23.85 -16.22 53.24
N VAL A 77 -24.43 -17.39 52.96
CA VAL A 77 -25.45 -18.01 53.82
C VAL A 77 -24.86 -18.60 55.10
N ASP A 78 -23.61 -19.07 55.09
CA ASP A 78 -22.98 -19.72 56.25
C ASP A 78 -22.23 -18.71 57.16
N PRO A 79 -22.76 -18.39 58.36
CA PRO A 79 -22.13 -17.45 59.28
C PRO A 79 -20.78 -17.92 59.85
N ARG A 80 -20.41 -19.20 59.65
CA ARG A 80 -19.09 -19.72 60.03
C ARG A 80 -18.01 -19.37 59.01
N ARG A 81 -18.38 -19.11 57.75
CA ARG A 81 -17.45 -18.78 56.66
C ARG A 81 -17.34 -17.28 56.39
N CYS A 82 -18.38 -16.52 56.68
CA CYS A 82 -18.39 -15.07 56.60
C CYS A 82 -19.36 -14.49 57.62
N ARG A 83 -19.13 -13.27 58.09
CA ARG A 83 -20.08 -12.52 58.93
C ARG A 83 -20.40 -11.21 58.25
N ILE A 84 -21.68 -10.88 58.16
CA ILE A 84 -22.13 -9.65 57.51
C ILE A 84 -22.98 -8.88 58.50
N ARG A 85 -22.68 -7.60 58.67
CA ARG A 85 -23.47 -6.70 59.54
C ARG A 85 -24.14 -5.59 58.77
N HIS A 86 -23.57 -5.22 57.62
CA HIS A 86 -24.06 -4.13 56.80
C HIS A 86 -24.59 -4.66 55.47
N PHE A 87 -25.91 -4.75 55.36
CA PHE A 87 -26.58 -5.21 54.15
C PHE A 87 -26.96 -4.03 53.27
N TYR A 88 -26.37 -3.98 52.07
CA TYR A 88 -26.72 -3.03 51.02
C TYR A 88 -27.51 -3.78 49.95
N LEU A 89 -28.81 -3.51 49.81
CA LEU A 89 -29.74 -4.23 48.94
C LEU A 89 -30.41 -3.26 47.96
N ARG A 90 -29.60 -2.64 47.10
CA ARG A 90 -30.02 -1.57 46.18
C ARG A 90 -30.52 -2.11 44.84
N LYS A 91 -29.65 -2.76 44.07
CA LYS A 91 -29.96 -3.35 42.75
C LYS A 91 -29.91 -4.88 42.78
N CYS A 92 -30.49 -5.49 43.81
CA CYS A 92 -30.43 -6.94 44.00
C CYS A 92 -31.66 -7.66 43.39
N GLN A 93 -31.44 -8.86 42.87
CA GLN A 93 -32.49 -9.78 42.40
C GLN A 93 -32.56 -10.97 43.35
N LEU A 94 -33.08 -10.73 44.55
CA LEU A 94 -33.20 -11.73 45.61
C LEU A 94 -34.64 -12.16 45.82
N SER A 95 -34.87 -13.47 45.99
CA SER A 95 -36.15 -13.99 46.44
C SER A 95 -36.37 -13.68 47.93
N PHE A 96 -37.64 -13.59 48.33
CA PHE A 96 -38.00 -13.38 49.73
C PHE A 96 -37.41 -14.46 50.65
N SER A 97 -37.39 -15.71 50.17
CA SER A 97 -36.85 -16.86 50.89
C SER A 97 -35.34 -16.71 51.15
N MET A 98 -34.57 -16.29 50.14
CA MET A 98 -33.13 -16.02 50.29
C MET A 98 -32.86 -14.86 51.25
N LEU A 99 -33.63 -13.77 51.15
CA LEU A 99 -33.52 -12.62 52.06
C LEU A 99 -33.77 -13.01 53.52
N LYS A 100 -34.85 -13.78 53.77
CA LYS A 100 -35.15 -14.29 55.12
C LYS A 100 -34.03 -15.17 55.64
N LEU A 101 -33.42 -15.98 54.77
CA LEU A 101 -32.31 -16.86 55.13
C LEU A 101 -31.04 -16.05 55.50
N LEU A 102 -30.63 -15.11 54.66
CA LEU A 102 -29.45 -14.25 54.90
C LEU A 102 -29.63 -13.41 56.16
N LEU A 103 -30.69 -12.61 56.20
CA LEU A 103 -30.96 -11.68 57.29
C LEU A 103 -31.26 -12.39 58.62
N GLY A 104 -31.78 -13.63 58.57
CA GLY A 104 -32.04 -14.44 59.76
C GLY A 104 -30.82 -15.18 60.31
N LYS A 105 -29.74 -15.33 59.54
CA LYS A 105 -28.50 -16.01 59.98
C LYS A 105 -27.40 -15.05 60.43
N HIS A 106 -27.49 -13.78 60.03
CA HIS A 106 -26.54 -12.73 60.35
C HIS A 106 -27.10 -11.73 61.36
N THR A 107 -26.22 -11.06 62.11
CA THR A 107 -26.60 -9.98 63.03
C THR A 107 -26.61 -8.65 62.30
N VAL A 108 -27.77 -8.26 61.77
CA VAL A 108 -27.91 -7.07 60.93
C VAL A 108 -27.88 -5.79 61.78
N GLU A 109 -26.85 -4.97 61.59
CA GLU A 109 -26.72 -3.65 62.22
C GLU A 109 -27.15 -2.51 61.28
N LYS A 110 -26.86 -2.64 59.98
CA LYS A 110 -27.31 -1.71 58.94
C LYS A 110 -28.07 -2.43 57.84
N LEU A 111 -29.20 -1.85 57.46
CA LEU A 111 -29.97 -2.28 56.31
C LEU A 111 -30.23 -1.09 55.39
N ASP A 112 -29.64 -1.14 54.19
CA ASP A 112 -29.83 -0.13 53.15
C ASP A 112 -30.68 -0.70 52.02
N LEU A 113 -31.92 -0.21 51.92
CA LEU A 113 -32.90 -0.54 50.90
C LEU A 113 -33.11 0.61 49.91
N SER A 114 -32.17 1.57 49.82
CA SER A 114 -32.36 2.79 49.03
C SER A 114 -32.67 2.46 47.57
N GLY A 115 -33.73 3.06 47.03
CA GLY A 115 -34.14 2.91 45.63
C GLY A 115 -34.65 1.52 45.24
N THR A 116 -34.87 0.61 46.21
CA THR A 116 -35.36 -0.73 45.91
C THR A 116 -36.83 -0.72 45.44
N LYS A 117 -37.13 -1.50 44.41
CA LYS A 117 -38.50 -1.63 43.84
C LYS A 117 -39.11 -3.02 44.04
N THR A 118 -38.35 -3.95 44.59
CA THR A 118 -38.68 -5.39 44.66
C THR A 118 -39.48 -5.78 45.90
N PHE A 119 -39.66 -4.88 46.87
CA PHE A 119 -40.30 -5.19 48.15
C PHE A 119 -41.71 -4.58 48.26
N SER A 120 -42.68 -5.39 48.67
CA SER A 120 -43.98 -4.90 49.16
C SER A 120 -43.91 -4.60 50.68
N SER A 121 -44.68 -3.62 51.17
CA SER A 121 -44.69 -3.22 52.59
C SER A 121 -44.89 -4.39 53.55
N SER A 122 -45.77 -5.34 53.24
CA SER A 122 -46.08 -6.49 54.11
C SER A 122 -44.88 -7.45 54.31
N LEU A 123 -44.05 -7.63 53.29
CA LEU A 123 -42.84 -8.47 53.37
C LEU A 123 -41.72 -7.75 54.11
N PHE A 124 -41.61 -6.43 53.94
CA PHE A 124 -40.64 -5.60 54.65
C PHE A 124 -40.81 -5.69 56.17
N TYR A 125 -42.02 -5.48 56.70
CA TYR A 125 -42.25 -5.56 58.15
C TYR A 125 -42.02 -6.96 58.72
N LYS A 126 -42.31 -8.02 57.96
CA LYS A 126 -42.00 -9.41 58.36
C LYS A 126 -40.50 -9.63 58.54
N LEU A 127 -39.67 -9.02 57.69
CA LEU A 127 -38.21 -9.10 57.81
C LEU A 127 -37.71 -8.30 59.02
N LEU A 128 -38.24 -7.10 59.24
CA LEU A 128 -37.84 -6.24 60.36
C LEU A 128 -38.05 -6.89 61.74
N ASN A 129 -39.15 -7.63 61.93
CA ASN A 129 -39.43 -8.30 63.21
C ASN A 129 -38.29 -9.25 63.62
N GLY A 130 -37.67 -9.94 62.66
CA GLY A 130 -36.56 -10.86 62.90
C GLY A 130 -35.25 -10.18 63.33
N MET A 131 -35.12 -8.86 63.09
CA MET A 131 -33.90 -8.08 63.34
C MET A 131 -34.14 -6.88 64.29
N SER A 132 -35.28 -6.91 64.99
CA SER A 132 -35.81 -5.81 65.80
C SER A 132 -34.84 -5.28 66.86
N SER A 133 -34.01 -6.15 67.44
CA SER A 133 -33.07 -5.82 68.52
C SER A 133 -31.62 -5.52 68.07
N THR A 134 -31.33 -5.62 66.76
CA THR A 134 -29.97 -5.48 66.22
C THR A 134 -29.80 -4.27 65.31
N VAL A 135 -30.83 -3.93 64.51
CA VAL A 135 -30.73 -2.85 63.52
C VAL A 135 -30.57 -1.50 64.19
N ARG A 136 -29.51 -0.77 63.80
CA ARG A 136 -29.17 0.57 64.26
C ARG A 136 -29.32 1.61 63.15
N GLU A 137 -29.06 1.22 61.91
CA GLU A 137 -29.16 2.09 60.74
C GLU A 137 -30.11 1.49 59.71
N LEU A 138 -31.08 2.29 59.28
CA LEU A 138 -32.06 1.90 58.28
C LEU A 138 -32.17 2.99 57.21
N ASN A 139 -31.84 2.64 55.97
CA ASN A 139 -31.98 3.54 54.83
C ASN A 139 -33.12 3.06 53.92
N LEU A 140 -34.17 3.86 53.84
CA LEU A 140 -35.39 3.66 53.06
C LEU A 140 -35.56 4.77 52.01
N SER A 141 -34.51 5.52 51.71
CA SER A 141 -34.57 6.60 50.72
C SER A 141 -35.04 6.11 49.36
N CYS A 142 -35.83 6.94 48.66
CA CYS A 142 -36.38 6.61 47.33
C CYS A 142 -37.19 5.31 47.27
N THR A 143 -37.79 4.84 48.38
CA THR A 143 -38.65 3.65 48.38
C THR A 143 -40.06 4.00 47.91
N PRO A 144 -40.70 3.18 47.05
CA PRO A 144 -41.97 3.53 46.41
C PRO A 144 -43.22 3.15 47.23
N PHE A 145 -43.06 2.46 48.37
CA PHE A 145 -44.16 1.89 49.14
C PHE A 145 -44.46 2.70 50.40
N ALA A 146 -45.73 2.71 50.84
CA ALA A 146 -46.15 3.42 52.03
C ALA A 146 -45.51 2.83 53.29
N LEU A 147 -44.92 3.72 54.10
CA LEU A 147 -44.30 3.40 55.39
C LEU A 147 -45.31 3.59 56.53
N ASP A 148 -45.36 2.60 57.42
CA ASP A 148 -46.12 2.59 58.65
C ASP A 148 -45.11 2.43 59.80
N PHE A 149 -44.82 3.56 60.45
CA PHE A 149 -43.87 3.58 61.54
C PHE A 149 -44.39 2.93 62.83
N ALA A 150 -45.70 2.71 62.96
CA ALA A 150 -46.24 1.95 64.09
C ALA A 150 -45.82 0.48 64.01
N ALA A 151 -45.80 -0.10 62.81
CA ALA A 151 -45.29 -1.45 62.56
C ALA A 151 -43.76 -1.58 62.80
N MET A 152 -43.05 -0.46 62.85
CA MET A 152 -41.59 -0.40 63.09
C MET A 152 -41.22 -0.19 64.56
N LYS A 153 -42.19 -0.04 65.47
CA LYS A 153 -41.99 0.06 66.93
C LYS A 153 -41.03 -1.00 67.52
N PRO A 154 -40.98 -2.26 67.04
CA PRO A 154 -40.05 -3.24 67.58
C PRO A 154 -38.56 -2.86 67.43
N LEU A 155 -38.19 -1.93 66.53
CA LEU A 155 -36.83 -1.48 66.27
C LEU A 155 -36.26 -0.58 67.38
N ASN A 156 -36.13 -1.13 68.58
CA ASN A 156 -35.76 -0.39 69.80
C ASN A 156 -34.28 0.02 69.89
N ARG A 157 -33.46 -0.32 68.89
CA ARG A 157 -32.06 0.12 68.78
C ARG A 157 -31.78 1.02 67.60
N LEU A 158 -32.82 1.38 66.83
CA LEU A 158 -32.67 2.22 65.66
C LEU A 158 -32.23 3.63 66.07
N THR A 159 -31.04 4.04 65.61
CA THR A 159 -30.47 5.36 65.88
C THR A 159 -30.39 6.22 64.62
N HIS A 160 -30.32 5.62 63.44
CA HIS A 160 -30.28 6.32 62.15
C HIS A 160 -31.41 5.87 61.23
N LEU A 161 -32.14 6.83 60.68
CA LEU A 161 -33.20 6.60 59.71
C LEU A 161 -33.06 7.56 58.53
N ASP A 162 -32.98 7.02 57.32
CA ASP A 162 -33.05 7.81 56.09
C ASP A 162 -34.36 7.49 55.36
N VAL A 163 -35.21 8.50 55.18
CA VAL A 163 -36.48 8.43 54.44
C VAL A 163 -36.55 9.51 53.38
N SER A 164 -35.40 10.00 52.92
CA SER A 164 -35.32 11.04 51.90
C SER A 164 -36.00 10.60 50.58
N HIS A 165 -36.56 11.57 49.87
CA HIS A 165 -37.31 11.37 48.61
C HIS A 165 -38.56 10.46 48.72
N CYS A 166 -39.03 10.17 49.93
CA CYS A 166 -40.28 9.43 50.14
C CYS A 166 -41.46 10.41 50.21
N THR A 167 -42.17 10.59 49.09
CA THR A 167 -43.26 11.59 48.96
C THR A 167 -44.47 11.30 49.84
N THR A 168 -44.61 10.07 50.36
CA THR A 168 -45.69 9.68 51.27
C THR A 168 -45.46 10.13 52.72
N ILE A 169 -44.27 10.66 53.04
CA ILE A 169 -43.93 11.08 54.40
C ILE A 169 -44.32 12.55 54.57
N ASP A 170 -45.32 12.78 55.43
CA ASP A 170 -45.83 14.07 55.84
C ASP A 170 -45.73 14.27 57.36
N ASP A 171 -46.25 15.38 57.87
CA ASP A 171 -46.28 15.71 59.30
C ASP A 171 -46.97 14.64 60.16
N HIS A 172 -48.05 14.02 59.67
CA HIS A 172 -48.77 12.99 60.41
C HIS A 172 -47.92 11.74 60.57
N VAL A 173 -47.35 11.26 59.46
CA VAL A 173 -46.50 10.07 59.46
C VAL A 173 -45.25 10.29 60.31
N MET A 174 -44.65 11.49 60.27
CA MET A 174 -43.51 11.84 61.13
C MET A 174 -43.87 11.86 62.62
N SER A 175 -45.07 12.35 62.98
CA SER A 175 -45.56 12.31 64.37
C SER A 175 -45.73 10.87 64.87
N VAL A 176 -46.22 9.96 64.02
CA VAL A 176 -46.27 8.52 64.33
C VAL A 176 -44.86 7.95 64.52
N ALA A 177 -43.88 8.35 63.69
CA ALA A 177 -42.48 7.95 63.89
C ALA A 177 -41.93 8.41 65.23
N ALA A 178 -42.17 9.66 65.59
CA ALA A 178 -41.73 10.26 66.84
C ALA A 178 -42.31 9.58 68.10
N GLN A 179 -43.48 8.96 67.99
CA GLN A 179 -44.11 8.20 69.08
C GLN A 179 -43.57 6.77 69.23
N ASN A 180 -42.95 6.21 68.19
CA ASN A 180 -42.56 4.80 68.14
C ASN A 180 -41.04 4.55 68.10
N MET A 181 -40.22 5.59 67.87
CA MET A 181 -38.77 5.47 67.67
C MET A 181 -37.94 6.24 68.71
N ASP A 182 -38.00 5.83 69.98
CA ASP A 182 -37.41 6.59 71.09
C ASP A 182 -35.87 6.73 71.06
N CYS A 183 -35.17 5.85 70.34
CA CYS A 183 -33.71 5.84 70.26
C CYS A 183 -33.13 6.61 69.08
N LEU A 184 -33.98 7.21 68.24
CA LEU A 184 -33.54 7.87 67.02
C LEU A 184 -32.71 9.12 67.32
N GLN A 185 -31.52 9.20 66.74
CA GLN A 185 -30.56 10.30 66.91
C GLN A 185 -30.21 10.99 65.60
N HIS A 186 -30.33 10.30 64.46
CA HIS A 186 -29.98 10.82 63.15
C HIS A 186 -31.13 10.54 62.19
N ILE A 187 -31.65 11.58 61.55
CA ILE A 187 -32.72 11.43 60.58
C ILE A 187 -32.44 12.26 59.32
N ASN A 188 -32.67 11.66 58.16
CA ASN A 188 -32.69 12.33 56.87
C ASN A 188 -34.11 12.29 56.29
N ILE A 189 -34.71 13.47 56.15
CA ILE A 189 -36.06 13.69 55.63
C ILE A 189 -36.04 14.55 54.36
N SER A 190 -34.90 14.64 53.69
CA SER A 190 -34.75 15.49 52.51
C SER A 190 -35.80 15.20 51.43
N ASN A 191 -36.33 16.23 50.79
CA ASN A 191 -37.38 16.12 49.75
C ASN A 191 -38.66 15.39 50.22
N THR A 192 -39.06 15.56 51.48
CA THR A 192 -40.36 15.10 52.01
C THR A 192 -41.35 16.26 52.18
N ALA A 193 -42.60 15.99 52.55
CA ALA A 193 -43.66 16.99 52.69
C ALA A 193 -43.86 17.50 54.13
N ILE A 194 -42.90 17.28 55.03
CA ILE A 194 -42.96 17.70 56.44
C ILE A 194 -42.83 19.23 56.55
N ARG A 195 -43.80 19.88 57.21
CA ARG A 195 -43.88 21.36 57.32
C ARG A 195 -43.66 21.90 58.72
N HIS A 196 -43.84 21.09 59.76
CA HIS A 196 -43.87 21.59 61.14
C HIS A 196 -42.83 20.90 62.03
N VAL A 197 -42.11 21.70 62.82
CA VAL A 197 -41.16 21.20 63.82
C VAL A 197 -41.87 20.39 64.92
N SER A 198 -43.12 20.74 65.24
CA SER A 198 -43.93 20.01 66.22
C SER A 198 -44.13 18.53 65.88
N SER A 199 -44.07 18.15 64.61
CA SER A 199 -44.21 16.77 64.12
C SER A 199 -43.12 15.83 64.65
N PHE A 200 -41.99 16.36 65.14
CA PHE A 200 -40.92 15.56 65.74
C PHE A 200 -41.16 15.19 67.21
N GLY A 201 -42.20 15.74 67.86
CA GLY A 201 -42.58 15.37 69.22
C GLY A 201 -41.42 15.38 70.21
N ASN A 202 -41.17 14.24 70.86
CA ASN A 202 -40.09 14.06 71.85
C ASN A 202 -38.70 13.90 71.22
N LEU A 203 -38.61 13.64 69.91
CA LEU A 203 -37.32 13.49 69.23
C LEU A 203 -36.52 14.79 69.20
N ARG A 204 -37.18 15.95 69.29
CA ARG A 204 -36.54 17.28 69.32
C ARG A 204 -35.39 17.35 70.32
N GLY A 205 -35.61 16.88 71.55
CA GLY A 205 -34.58 16.90 72.60
C GLY A 205 -33.47 15.85 72.45
N ARG A 206 -33.54 14.94 71.47
CA ARG A 206 -32.62 13.77 71.35
C ARG A 206 -31.85 13.73 70.04
N LEU A 207 -32.42 14.26 68.96
CA LEU A 207 -31.79 14.25 67.65
C LEU A 207 -30.46 15.02 67.69
N LYS A 208 -29.42 14.37 67.18
CA LYS A 208 -28.07 14.92 66.97
C LYS A 208 -27.88 15.36 65.53
N THR A 209 -28.57 14.74 64.57
CA THR A 209 -28.49 15.11 63.15
C THR A 209 -29.87 15.13 62.53
N LEU A 210 -30.19 16.25 61.88
CA LEU A 210 -31.37 16.41 61.06
C LEU A 210 -30.94 16.93 59.69
N ILE A 211 -31.13 16.11 58.67
CA ILE A 211 -30.94 16.49 57.27
C ILE A 211 -32.32 16.66 56.64
N ALA A 212 -32.66 17.89 56.31
CA ALA A 212 -33.95 18.32 55.78
C ALA A 212 -33.77 19.15 54.50
N PHE A 213 -32.85 18.73 53.63
CA PHE A 213 -32.61 19.39 52.35
C PHE A 213 -33.90 19.44 51.53
N ASN A 214 -34.22 20.61 51.00
CA ASN A 214 -35.38 20.88 50.17
C ASN A 214 -36.71 20.44 50.82
N THR A 215 -36.81 20.60 52.14
CA THR A 215 -37.99 20.19 52.94
C THR A 215 -38.67 21.40 53.58
N PRO A 216 -40.01 21.50 53.57
CA PRO A 216 -40.73 22.69 54.04
C PRO A 216 -40.61 23.05 55.53
N VAL A 217 -40.13 22.13 56.37
CA VAL A 217 -40.08 22.26 57.84
C VAL A 217 -39.42 23.55 58.34
N ALA A 218 -38.47 24.10 57.59
CA ALA A 218 -37.75 25.32 57.96
C ALA A 218 -38.31 26.60 57.31
N TRP A 219 -39.28 26.52 56.41
CA TRP A 219 -39.71 27.69 55.61
C TRP A 219 -40.66 28.62 56.37
N THR A 220 -41.43 28.09 57.32
CA THR A 220 -42.48 28.87 57.99
C THR A 220 -42.04 29.50 59.31
N ARG A 221 -41.44 28.71 60.22
CA ARG A 221 -41.03 29.12 61.58
C ARG A 221 -39.69 28.50 62.00
N PRO A 222 -38.56 28.93 61.40
CA PRO A 222 -37.23 28.41 61.73
C PRO A 222 -36.82 28.64 63.20
N ALA A 223 -37.37 29.64 63.89
CA ALA A 223 -37.11 29.84 65.33
C ALA A 223 -37.53 28.64 66.21
N GLU A 224 -38.46 27.79 65.76
CA GLU A 224 -38.88 26.57 66.49
C GLU A 224 -37.74 25.53 66.59
N PHE A 225 -36.67 25.65 65.79
CA PHE A 225 -35.50 24.78 65.92
C PHE A 225 -34.75 24.91 67.26
N LYS A 226 -35.04 25.95 68.04
CA LYS A 226 -34.54 26.09 69.42
C LYS A 226 -34.90 24.91 70.31
N ASP A 227 -36.01 24.22 70.01
CA ASP A 227 -36.44 23.04 70.74
C ASP A 227 -35.49 21.83 70.55
N PHE A 228 -34.59 21.87 69.55
CA PHE A 228 -33.62 20.81 69.29
C PHE A 228 -32.30 21.01 70.06
N THR A 229 -32.37 20.84 71.37
CA THR A 229 -31.27 21.14 72.31
C THR A 229 -30.03 20.25 72.17
N SER A 230 -30.19 19.02 71.65
CA SER A 230 -29.11 18.05 71.45
C SER A 230 -28.51 18.07 70.03
N LEU A 231 -28.99 18.95 69.15
CA LEU A 231 -28.63 18.94 67.75
C LEU A 231 -27.18 19.37 67.52
N GLN A 232 -26.46 18.58 66.73
CA GLN A 232 -25.08 18.82 66.35
C GLN A 232 -24.96 19.17 64.86
N LYS A 233 -25.83 18.60 64.03
CA LYS A 233 -25.85 18.87 62.59
C LYS A 233 -27.27 19.19 62.14
N LEU A 234 -27.45 20.37 61.57
CA LEU A 234 -28.69 20.79 60.93
C LEU A 234 -28.40 21.13 59.47
N ASP A 235 -29.18 20.53 58.58
CA ASP A 235 -29.22 20.90 57.19
C ASP A 235 -30.66 21.21 56.79
N ILE A 236 -30.92 22.48 56.51
CA ILE A 236 -32.22 23.02 56.07
C ILE A 236 -32.07 23.76 54.74
N SER A 237 -31.03 23.38 53.99
CA SER A 237 -30.73 23.96 52.69
C SER A 237 -31.81 23.64 51.65
N ARG A 238 -31.90 24.44 50.58
CA ARG A 238 -32.99 24.34 49.58
C ARG A 238 -32.51 24.49 48.14
N SER A 239 -33.31 23.96 47.22
CA SER A 239 -33.09 24.06 45.78
C SER A 239 -33.80 25.29 45.20
N SER A 240 -33.25 25.90 44.15
CA SER A 240 -33.83 27.08 43.45
C SER A 240 -35.12 26.79 42.68
N ASP A 241 -35.45 25.53 42.40
CA ASP A 241 -36.52 25.14 41.47
C ASP A 241 -37.90 25.01 42.13
N ASN A 242 -38.02 25.25 43.44
CA ASN A 242 -39.30 25.13 44.14
C ASN A 242 -40.12 26.43 44.03
N ASP A 243 -41.09 26.43 43.12
CA ASP A 243 -42.10 27.48 42.85
C ASP A 243 -43.14 27.69 43.99
N PHE A 244 -42.85 27.32 45.25
CA PHE A 244 -43.77 27.61 46.36
C PHE A 244 -43.81 29.13 46.60
N HIS A 245 -44.82 29.80 46.02
CA HIS A 245 -45.15 31.23 46.16
C HIS A 245 -44.50 31.91 47.39
N HIS A 246 -43.35 32.54 47.17
CA HIS A 246 -42.54 33.17 48.21
C HIS A 246 -42.97 34.62 48.46
N ASP A 247 -43.43 34.92 49.68
CA ASP A 247 -43.49 36.28 50.21
C ASP A 247 -42.08 36.70 50.67
N GLY A 248 -41.26 37.13 49.71
CA GLY A 248 -39.80 37.30 49.86
C GLY A 248 -39.33 38.32 50.90
N THR A 249 -40.22 39.14 51.47
CA THR A 249 -39.87 40.14 52.50
C THR A 249 -39.95 39.59 53.93
N ASN A 250 -40.76 38.55 54.18
CA ASN A 250 -40.94 37.96 55.51
C ASN A 250 -40.00 36.79 55.82
N GLU A 251 -39.29 36.23 54.83
CA GLU A 251 -38.34 35.13 55.05
C GLU A 251 -37.02 35.57 55.71
N SER A 252 -36.49 36.76 55.35
CA SER A 252 -35.26 37.29 55.98
C SER A 252 -35.42 37.42 57.48
N VAL A 253 -36.52 38.05 57.90
CA VAL A 253 -36.81 38.34 59.31
C VAL A 253 -36.85 37.06 60.13
N LYS A 254 -37.44 35.99 59.59
CA LYS A 254 -37.57 34.70 60.28
C LYS A 254 -36.23 34.00 60.49
N PHE A 255 -35.38 33.96 59.46
CA PHE A 255 -34.06 33.32 59.57
C PHE A 255 -33.10 34.18 60.38
N ASP A 256 -33.14 35.51 60.23
CA ASP A 256 -32.33 36.41 61.06
C ASP A 256 -32.74 36.32 62.54
N GLU A 257 -34.04 36.19 62.86
CA GLU A 257 -34.53 35.91 64.22
C GLU A 257 -33.96 34.59 64.76
N MET A 258 -33.97 33.52 63.96
CA MET A 258 -33.36 32.24 64.34
C MET A 258 -31.85 32.38 64.62
N LEU A 259 -31.13 33.10 63.76
CA LEU A 259 -29.67 33.21 63.82
C LEU A 259 -29.18 34.20 64.89
N THR A 260 -30.01 35.16 65.30
CA THR A 260 -29.68 36.13 66.36
C THR A 260 -29.98 35.63 67.77
N ASP A 261 -30.79 34.57 67.94
CA ASP A 261 -31.05 33.95 69.24
C ASP A 261 -29.83 33.18 69.76
N GLN A 262 -29.26 33.64 70.88
CA GLN A 262 -28.07 33.05 71.50
C GLN A 262 -28.29 31.65 72.09
N CYS A 263 -29.54 31.24 72.31
CA CYS A 263 -29.89 29.92 72.85
C CYS A 263 -30.25 28.91 71.74
N MET A 264 -30.15 29.29 70.48
CA MET A 264 -30.46 28.42 69.34
C MET A 264 -29.45 27.26 69.28
N MET A 265 -29.90 26.00 69.35
CA MET A 265 -29.09 24.78 69.10
C MET A 265 -27.64 24.83 69.66
N PRO A 266 -27.43 24.87 70.99
CA PRO A 266 -26.14 25.22 71.58
C PRO A 266 -24.98 24.24 71.29
N ASN A 267 -25.28 23.02 70.84
CA ASN A 267 -24.30 21.97 70.56
C ASN A 267 -23.95 21.84 69.06
N LEU A 268 -24.39 22.80 68.23
CA LEU A 268 -24.26 22.72 66.78
C LEU A 268 -22.80 22.81 66.32
N VAL A 269 -22.37 21.86 65.50
CA VAL A 269 -21.05 21.81 64.85
C VAL A 269 -21.15 21.99 63.32
N SER A 270 -22.34 21.85 62.75
CA SER A 270 -22.59 21.96 61.31
C SER A 270 -23.95 22.58 61.05
N LEU A 271 -23.97 23.67 60.30
CA LEU A 271 -25.19 24.33 59.84
C LEU A 271 -25.16 24.46 58.32
N ASP A 272 -26.20 24.01 57.63
CA ASP A 272 -26.38 24.26 56.20
C ASP A 272 -27.69 25.02 55.96
N VAL A 273 -27.56 26.25 55.48
CA VAL A 273 -28.66 27.17 55.10
C VAL A 273 -28.55 27.59 53.63
N SER A 274 -27.86 26.79 52.82
CA SER A 274 -27.69 27.05 51.39
C SER A 274 -29.05 27.22 50.69
N GLY A 275 -29.13 28.16 49.74
CA GLY A 275 -30.35 28.51 49.01
C GLY A 275 -31.25 29.54 49.72
N VAL A 276 -30.93 29.97 50.94
CA VAL A 276 -31.67 31.05 51.62
C VAL A 276 -31.11 32.41 51.21
N SER A 277 -31.78 33.11 50.29
CA SER A 277 -31.26 34.31 49.63
C SER A 277 -31.26 35.60 50.48
N THR A 278 -31.89 35.59 51.65
CA THR A 278 -32.29 36.82 52.35
C THR A 278 -31.68 37.03 53.74
N ILE A 279 -30.73 36.19 54.17
CA ILE A 279 -30.05 36.29 55.47
C ILE A 279 -29.05 37.45 55.48
N THR A 280 -29.04 38.25 56.56
CA THR A 280 -28.11 39.37 56.70
C THR A 280 -26.75 38.96 57.27
N ALA A 281 -25.70 39.70 56.89
CA ALA A 281 -24.34 39.47 57.42
C ALA A 281 -24.25 39.65 58.94
N GLY A 282 -25.01 40.59 59.50
CA GLY A 282 -25.07 40.83 60.94
C GLY A 282 -25.64 39.65 61.72
N ALA A 283 -26.74 39.06 61.24
CA ALA A 283 -27.34 37.88 61.87
C ALA A 283 -26.38 36.69 61.86
N MET A 284 -25.70 36.43 60.73
CA MET A 284 -24.73 35.35 60.64
C MET A 284 -23.51 35.57 61.55
N GLN A 285 -22.99 36.80 61.63
CA GLN A 285 -21.89 37.12 62.56
C GLN A 285 -22.29 36.94 64.03
N SER A 286 -23.52 37.33 64.39
CA SER A 286 -24.09 37.08 65.72
C SER A 286 -24.13 35.58 66.02
N PHE A 287 -24.61 34.77 65.07
CA PHE A 287 -24.67 33.32 65.20
C PHE A 287 -23.29 32.67 65.37
N LEU A 288 -22.31 33.05 64.54
CA LEU A 288 -20.94 32.53 64.64
C LEU A 288 -20.28 32.88 65.97
N SER A 289 -20.59 34.07 66.52
CA SER A 289 -20.07 34.51 67.81
C SER A 289 -20.65 33.70 68.98
N SER A 290 -21.89 33.24 68.88
CA SER A 290 -22.53 32.37 69.88
C SER A 290 -22.19 30.88 69.72
N HIS A 291 -21.61 30.47 68.58
CA HIS A 291 -21.32 29.07 68.25
C HIS A 291 -19.83 28.80 67.95
N PRO A 292 -18.94 28.86 68.96
CA PRO A 292 -17.49 28.72 68.75
C PRO A 292 -17.05 27.33 68.28
N ASN A 293 -17.89 26.30 68.49
CA ASN A 293 -17.60 24.92 68.08
C ASN A 293 -18.07 24.60 66.65
N LEU A 294 -18.63 25.57 65.91
CA LEU A 294 -19.08 25.36 64.55
C LEU A 294 -17.88 25.07 63.63
N GLN A 295 -17.92 23.95 62.91
CA GLN A 295 -16.86 23.49 62.02
C GLN A 295 -17.23 23.59 60.54
N PHE A 296 -18.53 23.62 60.23
CA PHE A 296 -19.05 23.65 58.87
C PHE A 296 -20.22 24.63 58.74
N LEU A 297 -20.19 25.42 57.66
CA LEU A 297 -21.26 26.35 57.29
C LEU A 297 -21.57 26.25 55.79
N GLY A 298 -22.82 25.92 55.47
CA GLY A 298 -23.30 25.80 54.10
C GLY A 298 -23.94 27.08 53.58
N LEU A 299 -23.37 27.70 52.53
CA LEU A 299 -23.83 28.99 51.98
C LEU A 299 -23.99 29.02 50.45
N CYS A 300 -24.14 27.86 49.79
CA CYS A 300 -24.38 27.82 48.35
C CYS A 300 -25.66 28.57 47.95
N LEU A 301 -25.70 29.17 46.77
CA LEU A 301 -26.82 29.94 46.21
C LEU A 301 -27.24 31.15 47.08
N MET A 302 -26.33 31.72 47.85
CA MET A 302 -26.55 32.93 48.64
C MET A 302 -25.81 34.15 48.04
N SER A 303 -25.96 35.32 48.66
CA SER A 303 -25.27 36.54 48.23
C SER A 303 -23.73 36.37 48.28
N ARG A 304 -23.05 36.63 47.16
CA ARG A 304 -21.57 36.56 47.05
C ARG A 304 -20.87 37.48 48.06
N ASN A 305 -21.45 38.65 48.34
CA ASN A 305 -20.90 39.60 49.33
C ASN A 305 -20.87 38.99 50.74
N LEU A 306 -21.91 38.23 51.10
CA LEU A 306 -21.98 37.54 52.39
C LEU A 306 -20.91 36.43 52.46
N GLN A 307 -20.79 35.63 51.40
CA GLN A 307 -19.82 34.54 51.32
C GLN A 307 -18.37 35.05 51.47
N GLU A 308 -18.00 36.15 50.81
CA GLU A 308 -16.65 36.73 50.91
C GLU A 308 -16.36 37.33 52.29
N GLN A 309 -17.33 38.01 52.89
CA GLN A 309 -17.16 38.60 54.22
C GLN A 309 -16.90 37.50 55.26
N LEU A 310 -17.73 36.47 55.30
CA LEU A 310 -17.66 35.42 56.32
C LEU A 310 -16.37 34.59 56.26
N GLU A 311 -15.85 34.33 55.06
CA GLU A 311 -14.57 33.61 54.91
C GLU A 311 -13.39 34.40 55.55
N ARG A 312 -13.45 35.74 55.57
CA ARG A 312 -12.46 36.57 56.25
C ARG A 312 -12.61 36.56 57.77
N PHE A 313 -13.84 36.42 58.28
CA PHE A 313 -14.12 36.44 59.72
C PHE A 313 -13.79 35.12 60.43
N SER A 314 -13.90 33.97 59.77
CA SER A 314 -13.75 32.66 60.42
C SER A 314 -12.99 31.66 59.56
N PRO A 315 -11.65 31.79 59.43
CA PRO A 315 -10.84 30.96 58.52
C PRO A 315 -10.74 29.48 58.94
N LEU A 316 -11.14 29.13 60.16
CA LEU A 316 -11.14 27.75 60.68
C LEU A 316 -12.39 26.96 60.29
N ILE A 317 -13.47 27.63 59.89
CA ILE A 317 -14.73 26.98 59.52
C ILE A 317 -14.66 26.61 58.04
N LYS A 318 -15.09 25.40 57.70
CA LYS A 318 -15.28 25.01 56.30
C LYS A 318 -16.57 25.63 55.78
N ILE A 319 -16.42 26.58 54.86
CA ILE A 319 -17.53 27.30 54.24
C ILE A 319 -17.70 26.81 52.80
N THR A 320 -18.90 26.38 52.43
CA THR A 320 -19.26 26.12 51.02
C THR A 320 -19.83 27.38 50.38
N GLY A 321 -19.70 27.48 49.06
CA GLY A 321 -20.15 28.63 48.27
C GLY A 321 -19.63 28.57 46.84
N GLU A 322 -19.86 29.65 46.08
CA GLU A 322 -19.49 29.75 44.66
C GLU A 322 -18.58 30.95 44.36
N THR A 323 -18.03 31.58 45.40
CA THR A 323 -17.29 32.84 45.23
C THR A 323 -15.77 32.65 45.19
N THR A 324 -15.20 31.91 46.14
CA THR A 324 -13.74 31.67 46.19
C THR A 324 -13.36 30.25 45.77
N GLU A 325 -12.08 30.04 45.41
CA GLU A 325 -11.60 28.69 45.06
C GLU A 325 -11.83 27.69 46.20
N LYS A 326 -11.55 28.07 47.46
CA LYS A 326 -11.75 27.20 48.63
C LYS A 326 -13.21 26.81 48.79
N GLN A 327 -14.12 27.79 48.67
CA GLN A 327 -15.56 27.57 48.75
C GLN A 327 -16.05 26.64 47.64
N ILE A 328 -15.64 26.89 46.40
CA ILE A 328 -16.02 26.08 45.24
C ILE A 328 -15.57 24.62 45.41
N LEU A 329 -14.31 24.40 45.79
CA LEU A 329 -13.79 23.05 46.01
C LEU A 329 -14.50 22.34 47.17
N CYS A 330 -14.82 23.08 48.24
CA CYS A 330 -15.60 22.57 49.36
C CYS A 330 -17.03 22.18 48.90
N SER A 331 -17.69 23.02 48.10
CA SER A 331 -19.03 22.75 47.55
C SER A 331 -19.05 21.47 46.73
N LEU A 332 -18.09 21.29 45.79
CA LEU A 332 -17.98 20.09 44.97
C LEU A 332 -17.77 18.82 45.80
N GLN A 333 -17.01 18.92 46.89
CA GLN A 333 -16.78 17.80 47.80
C GLN A 333 -18.03 17.45 48.63
N MET A 334 -18.76 18.46 49.10
CA MET A 334 -19.85 18.27 50.07
C MET A 334 -21.21 17.99 49.45
N TYR A 335 -21.46 18.51 48.24
CA TYR A 335 -22.78 18.42 47.59
C TYR A 335 -22.81 17.71 46.23
N PRO A 336 -22.04 16.64 45.99
CA PRO A 336 -21.99 15.99 44.68
C PRO A 336 -23.34 15.43 44.22
N ASP A 337 -24.30 15.21 45.13
CA ASP A 337 -25.67 14.75 44.83
C ASP A 337 -26.68 15.88 44.55
N ARG A 338 -26.28 17.16 44.64
CA ARG A 338 -27.19 18.32 44.46
C ARG A 338 -26.94 19.03 43.13
N ALA A 339 -27.71 18.67 42.10
CA ALA A 339 -27.51 19.15 40.73
C ALA A 339 -27.39 20.67 40.60
N ASN A 340 -28.28 21.44 41.26
CA ASN A 340 -28.26 22.91 41.19
C ASN A 340 -27.01 23.52 41.83
N TYR A 341 -26.50 22.93 42.91
CA TYR A 341 -25.30 23.43 43.59
C TYR A 341 -24.07 23.08 42.75
N MET A 342 -24.05 21.88 42.16
CA MET A 342 -22.98 21.47 41.26
C MET A 342 -22.93 22.35 40.02
N ARG A 343 -24.07 22.73 39.45
CA ARG A 343 -24.13 23.64 38.30
C ARG A 343 -23.41 24.96 38.58
N GLU A 344 -23.72 25.62 39.69
CA GLU A 344 -23.11 26.90 40.05
C GLU A 344 -21.65 26.74 40.51
N ALA A 345 -21.34 25.72 41.31
CA ALA A 345 -19.96 25.44 41.74
C ALA A 345 -19.04 25.12 40.56
N LEU A 346 -19.49 24.31 39.60
CA LEU A 346 -18.74 24.00 38.38
C LEU A 346 -18.61 25.22 37.46
N SER A 347 -19.65 26.04 37.35
CA SER A 347 -19.58 27.32 36.61
C SER A 347 -18.53 28.27 37.22
N GLY A 348 -18.51 28.39 38.55
CA GLY A 348 -17.47 29.08 39.30
C GLY A 348 -16.07 28.49 39.06
N LEU A 349 -15.96 27.16 39.12
CA LEU A 349 -14.71 26.44 38.88
C LEU A 349 -14.18 26.69 37.46
N PHE A 350 -15.04 26.65 36.44
CA PHE A 350 -14.67 26.89 35.06
C PHE A 350 -14.03 28.28 34.90
N ARG A 351 -14.62 29.31 35.53
CA ARG A 351 -14.10 30.68 35.51
C ARG A 351 -12.71 30.77 36.13
N ILE A 352 -12.52 30.23 37.34
CA ILE A 352 -11.23 30.33 38.04
C ILE A 352 -10.15 29.39 37.46
N SER A 353 -10.54 28.24 36.91
CA SER A 353 -9.60 27.26 36.37
C SER A 353 -8.93 27.70 35.08
N ASN A 354 -9.55 28.63 34.34
CA ASN A 354 -8.94 29.23 33.17
C ASN A 354 -7.68 30.04 33.55
N ASP A 355 -7.75 30.78 34.66
CA ASP A 355 -6.71 31.68 35.15
C ASP A 355 -5.63 31.00 36.00
N TRP A 356 -5.73 29.69 36.26
CA TRP A 356 -4.73 28.96 37.04
C TRP A 356 -3.34 29.01 36.39
N THR A 357 -2.32 29.42 37.14
CA THR A 357 -0.94 29.45 36.65
C THR A 357 -0.29 28.06 36.59
N ALA A 358 -0.79 27.09 37.38
CA ALA A 358 -0.33 25.70 37.39
C ALA A 358 -1.53 24.73 37.32
N ARG A 359 -1.37 23.57 36.68
CA ARG A 359 -2.41 22.53 36.70
C ARG A 359 -2.64 21.98 38.11
N LYS A 360 -3.89 21.63 38.40
CA LYS A 360 -4.32 20.99 39.66
C LYS A 360 -5.05 19.67 39.38
N PRO A 361 -4.35 18.60 38.95
CA PRO A 361 -4.99 17.32 38.60
C PRO A 361 -5.83 16.73 39.73
N GLN A 362 -5.49 17.00 41.00
CA GLN A 362 -6.28 16.53 42.15
C GLN A 362 -7.72 17.08 42.18
N VAL A 363 -8.00 18.20 41.51
CA VAL A 363 -9.36 18.76 41.42
C VAL A 363 -10.24 17.93 40.47
N LEU A 364 -9.64 17.15 39.57
CA LEU A 364 -10.38 16.37 38.58
C LEU A 364 -11.35 15.40 39.26
N GLU A 365 -10.96 14.73 40.35
CA GLU A 365 -11.83 13.82 41.09
C GLU A 365 -13.11 14.49 41.61
N LEU A 366 -12.98 15.75 42.06
CA LEU A 366 -14.12 16.56 42.52
C LEU A 366 -15.07 16.96 41.36
N VAL A 367 -14.57 17.03 40.13
CA VAL A 367 -15.38 17.34 38.93
C VAL A 367 -16.03 16.08 38.34
N LEU A 368 -15.33 14.95 38.36
CA LEU A 368 -15.87 13.68 37.84
C LEU A 368 -17.02 13.14 38.70
N THR A 369 -17.00 13.39 40.02
CA THR A 369 -18.03 12.87 40.92
C THR A 369 -19.44 13.44 40.61
N PRO A 370 -19.63 14.76 40.40
CA PRO A 370 -20.88 15.31 39.88
C PRO A 370 -21.29 14.78 38.51
N MET A 371 -20.34 14.56 37.59
CA MET A 371 -20.63 13.98 36.27
C MET A 371 -21.26 12.59 36.40
N GLU A 372 -20.73 11.76 37.30
CA GLU A 372 -21.23 10.41 37.58
C GLU A 372 -22.62 10.38 38.20
N LYS A 373 -22.89 11.32 39.11
CA LYS A 373 -24.16 11.36 39.87
C LYS A 373 -25.31 11.98 39.09
N HIS A 374 -25.02 12.87 38.15
CA HIS A 374 -26.03 13.60 37.36
C HIS A 374 -25.94 13.32 35.85
N PRO A 375 -25.95 12.07 35.38
CA PRO A 375 -25.76 11.76 33.95
C PRO A 375 -26.86 12.33 33.04
N GLY A 376 -28.03 12.70 33.61
CA GLY A 376 -29.16 13.29 32.89
C GLY A 376 -29.26 14.82 32.95
N ASP A 377 -28.48 15.51 33.79
CA ASP A 377 -28.53 16.99 33.88
C ASP A 377 -27.57 17.62 32.88
N LEU A 378 -28.12 18.18 31.80
CA LEU A 378 -27.34 18.82 30.73
C LEU A 378 -26.42 19.93 31.23
N ASN A 379 -26.88 20.76 32.18
CA ASN A 379 -26.14 21.93 32.62
C ASN A 379 -24.95 21.53 33.49
N VAL A 380 -25.12 20.51 34.35
CA VAL A 380 -24.02 19.92 35.12
C VAL A 380 -22.99 19.34 34.16
N GLN A 381 -23.40 18.57 33.14
CA GLN A 381 -22.47 17.96 32.18
C GLN A 381 -21.72 19.00 31.34
N ILE A 382 -22.38 20.07 30.88
CA ILE A 382 -21.72 21.16 30.15
C ILE A 382 -20.67 21.85 31.03
N ALA A 383 -21.02 22.22 32.27
CA ALA A 383 -20.11 22.91 33.18
C ALA A 383 -18.93 22.00 33.59
N ALA A 384 -19.21 20.72 33.89
CA ALA A 384 -18.20 19.77 34.29
C ALA A 384 -17.23 19.46 33.15
N THR A 385 -17.71 19.19 31.94
CA THR A 385 -16.83 18.96 30.77
C THR A 385 -15.97 20.18 30.45
N ALA A 386 -16.51 21.40 30.57
CA ALA A 386 -15.71 22.61 30.41
C ALA A 386 -14.57 22.70 31.44
N CYS A 387 -14.85 22.35 32.71
CA CYS A 387 -13.84 22.26 33.77
C CYS A 387 -12.79 21.19 33.47
N VAL A 388 -13.21 19.98 33.09
CA VAL A 388 -12.31 18.88 32.70
C VAL A 388 -11.39 19.33 31.58
N GLY A 389 -11.94 19.97 30.53
CA GLY A 389 -11.19 20.55 29.43
C GLY A 389 -10.08 21.49 29.91
N ASN A 390 -10.39 22.44 30.80
CA ASN A 390 -9.40 23.36 31.36
C ASN A 390 -8.32 22.66 32.20
N ILE A 391 -8.69 21.63 32.96
CA ILE A 391 -7.77 20.89 33.85
C ILE A 391 -6.78 20.05 33.04
N ILE A 392 -7.24 19.40 31.96
CA ILE A 392 -6.39 18.51 31.13
C ILE A 392 -5.67 19.22 29.98
N LYS A 393 -6.05 20.46 29.67
CA LYS A 393 -5.48 21.24 28.56
C LYS A 393 -3.97 21.42 28.74
N GLU A 394 -3.22 21.15 27.68
CA GLU A 394 -1.76 21.32 27.70
C GLU A 394 -1.39 22.81 27.73
N ARG A 395 -0.68 23.23 28.79
CA ARG A 395 -0.01 24.54 28.89
C ARG A 395 1.47 24.28 28.58
N GLY A 396 2.02 24.96 27.57
CA GLY A 396 3.32 24.64 26.95
C GLY A 396 4.58 24.88 27.79
N GLY A 397 4.58 24.54 29.09
CA GLY A 397 5.75 24.60 29.99
C GLY A 397 6.25 23.20 30.39
N GLU A 398 7.56 23.08 30.62
CA GLU A 398 8.27 21.80 30.88
C GLU A 398 7.96 21.14 32.24
N ALA A 399 7.23 21.81 33.14
CA ALA A 399 7.02 21.37 34.53
C ALA A 399 5.57 21.04 34.89
N ASP A 400 4.69 20.80 33.92
CA ASP A 400 3.26 20.61 34.21
C ASP A 400 2.97 19.18 34.68
N PRO A 401 2.43 18.96 35.90
CA PRO A 401 2.17 17.63 36.44
C PRO A 401 1.24 16.82 35.53
N GLU A 402 1.66 15.60 35.20
CA GLU A 402 0.90 14.70 34.34
C GLU A 402 -0.32 14.12 35.07
N VAL A 403 -1.46 14.04 34.38
CA VAL A 403 -2.65 13.37 34.90
C VAL A 403 -2.47 11.85 34.78
N HIS A 404 -2.74 11.12 35.86
CA HIS A 404 -2.56 9.68 35.89
C HIS A 404 -3.51 8.97 34.88
N PRO A 405 -3.05 7.93 34.14
CA PRO A 405 -3.82 7.24 33.10
C PRO A 405 -5.20 6.73 33.52
N SER A 406 -5.36 6.30 34.79
CA SER A 406 -6.65 5.82 35.31
C SER A 406 -7.73 6.93 35.31
N PHE A 407 -7.37 8.15 35.73
CA PHE A 407 -8.30 9.29 35.70
C PHE A 407 -8.61 9.74 34.28
N LEU A 408 -7.63 9.70 33.37
CA LEU A 408 -7.88 9.98 31.95
C LEU A 408 -8.81 8.95 31.31
N SER A 409 -8.70 7.69 31.71
CA SER A 409 -9.61 6.61 31.27
C SER A 409 -11.02 6.81 31.84
N LYS A 410 -11.13 7.22 33.10
CA LYS A 410 -12.39 7.60 33.75
C LYS A 410 -13.05 8.79 33.03
N VAL A 411 -12.29 9.85 32.77
CA VAL A 411 -12.72 11.01 31.94
C VAL A 411 -13.27 10.53 30.60
N ALA A 412 -12.51 9.72 29.86
CA ALA A 412 -12.91 9.26 28.54
C ALA A 412 -14.21 8.43 28.61
N SER A 413 -14.38 7.57 29.63
CA SER A 413 -15.60 6.78 29.81
C SER A 413 -16.85 7.63 30.07
N LEU A 414 -16.74 8.67 30.90
CA LEU A 414 -17.85 9.56 31.25
C LEU A 414 -18.25 10.42 30.06
N VAL A 415 -17.26 11.04 29.41
CA VAL A 415 -17.45 11.85 28.20
C VAL A 415 -18.08 11.02 27.07
N LEU A 416 -17.68 9.76 26.89
CA LEU A 416 -18.34 8.87 25.93
C LEU A 416 -19.79 8.59 26.29
N SER A 417 -20.08 8.37 27.57
CA SER A 417 -21.46 8.22 28.06
C SER A 417 -22.31 9.46 27.76
N GLU A 418 -21.78 10.66 28.00
CA GLU A 418 -22.45 11.92 27.72
C GLU A 418 -22.72 12.11 26.22
N MET A 419 -21.75 11.79 25.35
CA MET A 419 -21.94 11.79 23.90
C MET A 419 -23.07 10.84 23.46
N ARG A 420 -23.29 9.72 24.16
CA ARG A 420 -24.41 8.81 23.88
C ARG A 420 -25.76 9.39 24.31
N ILE A 421 -25.81 10.07 25.47
CA ILE A 421 -27.04 10.62 26.07
C ILE A 421 -27.46 11.90 25.32
N PHE A 422 -26.54 12.84 25.10
CA PHE A 422 -26.84 14.19 24.62
C PHE A 422 -26.51 14.43 23.13
N ARG A 423 -26.93 13.51 22.25
CA ARG A 423 -26.57 13.51 20.81
C ARG A 423 -26.95 14.75 20.00
N LYS A 424 -27.85 15.58 20.52
CA LYS A 424 -28.42 16.78 19.86
C LYS A 424 -27.95 18.10 20.47
N LYS A 425 -27.06 18.08 21.49
CA LYS A 425 -26.57 19.27 22.17
C LYS A 425 -25.16 19.60 21.68
N HIS A 426 -25.04 20.67 20.89
CA HIS A 426 -23.82 20.98 20.15
C HIS A 426 -22.66 21.44 21.05
N GLU A 427 -22.92 22.27 22.07
CA GLU A 427 -21.91 22.75 23.02
C GLU A 427 -21.25 21.60 23.78
N LEU A 428 -22.06 20.70 24.36
CA LEU A 428 -21.56 19.53 25.07
C LEU A 428 -20.79 18.59 24.13
N MET A 429 -21.31 18.36 22.91
CA MET A 429 -20.63 17.53 21.93
C MET A 429 -19.25 18.08 21.56
N TRP A 430 -19.14 19.40 21.40
CA TRP A 430 -17.86 20.06 21.15
C TRP A 430 -16.88 19.88 22.31
N ASN A 431 -17.31 20.12 23.56
CA ASN A 431 -16.50 19.90 24.76
C ASN A 431 -16.00 18.45 24.84
N CYS A 432 -16.91 17.49 24.65
CA CYS A 432 -16.61 16.06 24.68
C CYS A 432 -15.53 15.68 23.66
N MET A 433 -15.70 16.10 22.40
CA MET A 433 -14.75 15.78 21.34
C MET A 433 -13.40 16.49 21.52
N SER A 434 -13.39 17.69 22.12
CA SER A 434 -12.17 18.41 22.49
C SER A 434 -11.39 17.66 23.56
N ILE A 435 -12.07 17.19 24.61
CA ILE A 435 -11.48 16.36 25.67
C ILE A 435 -10.88 15.07 25.11
N LEU A 436 -11.67 14.30 24.35
CA LEU A 436 -11.23 13.04 23.76
C LEU A 436 -10.09 13.24 22.74
N GLY A 437 -10.04 14.40 22.09
CA GLY A 437 -9.01 14.78 21.13
C GLY A 437 -7.73 15.37 21.75
N SER A 438 -7.68 15.52 23.08
CA SER A 438 -6.49 16.00 23.79
C SER A 438 -5.37 14.95 23.72
N LYS A 439 -4.12 15.41 23.59
CA LYS A 439 -2.96 14.53 23.44
C LYS A 439 -2.80 13.58 24.63
N GLN A 440 -3.02 14.04 25.86
CA GLN A 440 -2.99 13.18 27.06
C GLN A 440 -4.01 12.04 26.98
N VAL A 441 -5.28 12.33 26.63
CA VAL A 441 -6.33 11.29 26.54
C VAL A 441 -6.03 10.30 25.42
N VAL A 442 -5.69 10.78 24.21
CA VAL A 442 -5.40 9.89 23.07
C VAL A 442 -4.16 9.00 23.30
N THR A 443 -3.17 9.49 24.06
CA THR A 443 -1.91 8.74 24.27
C THR A 443 -1.93 7.84 25.49
N LYS A 444 -2.59 8.22 26.59
CA LYS A 444 -2.49 7.54 27.89
C LYS A 444 -3.78 6.87 28.35
N ALA A 445 -4.95 7.34 27.93
CA ALA A 445 -6.22 6.76 28.39
C ALA A 445 -6.56 5.47 27.63
N THR A 446 -7.15 4.51 28.33
CA THR A 446 -7.72 3.28 27.75
C THR A 446 -9.23 3.42 27.63
N PHE A 447 -9.75 3.49 26.41
CA PHE A 447 -11.18 3.56 26.12
C PHE A 447 -11.47 3.06 24.69
N ASN A 448 -12.75 2.91 24.35
CA ASN A 448 -13.16 2.42 23.03
C ASN A 448 -12.99 3.49 21.94
N TYR A 449 -11.83 3.48 21.26
CA TYR A 449 -11.52 4.43 20.19
C TYR A 449 -12.45 4.32 18.98
N PHE A 450 -12.91 3.10 18.66
CA PHE A 450 -13.84 2.87 17.55
C PHE A 450 -15.19 3.53 17.82
N GLU A 451 -15.74 3.31 19.01
CA GLU A 451 -16.98 3.95 19.43
C GLU A 451 -16.87 5.48 19.46
N ALA A 452 -15.78 6.02 20.02
CA ALA A 452 -15.51 7.44 20.03
C ALA A 452 -15.51 8.03 18.61
N SER A 453 -14.88 7.33 17.66
CA SER A 453 -14.85 7.71 16.25
C SER A 453 -16.25 7.67 15.63
N CYS A 454 -17.05 6.64 15.91
CA CYS A 454 -18.44 6.53 15.43
C CYS A 454 -19.33 7.66 15.99
N LEU A 455 -19.19 8.01 17.27
CA LEU A 455 -19.94 9.11 17.88
C LEU A 455 -19.54 10.46 17.30
N ALA A 456 -18.25 10.71 17.04
CA ALA A 456 -17.77 11.90 16.34
C ALA A 456 -18.34 11.99 14.92
N MET A 457 -18.39 10.88 14.18
CA MET A 457 -18.99 10.83 12.85
C MET A 457 -20.52 11.06 12.88
N ASN A 458 -21.19 10.58 13.93
CA ASN A 458 -22.61 10.90 14.16
C ASN A 458 -22.82 12.39 14.45
N ALA A 459 -21.93 13.01 15.24
CA ALA A 459 -21.95 14.46 15.46
C ALA A 459 -21.79 15.22 14.13
N LEU A 460 -20.86 14.80 13.27
CA LEU A 460 -20.68 15.37 11.93
C LEU A 460 -21.95 15.28 11.07
N SER A 461 -22.71 14.18 11.20
CA SER A 461 -23.99 14.01 10.51
C SER A 461 -25.13 14.82 11.12
N ASN A 462 -25.14 15.02 12.44
CA ASN A 462 -26.21 15.71 13.16
C ASN A 462 -26.07 17.24 13.07
N PHE A 463 -24.83 17.75 13.02
CA PHE A 463 -24.53 19.18 13.10
C PHE A 463 -23.89 19.72 11.82
N ARG A 464 -24.38 19.30 10.65
CA ARG A 464 -23.79 19.61 9.32
C ARG A 464 -23.65 21.09 8.95
N HIS A 465 -24.25 21.98 9.73
CA HIS A 465 -24.24 23.43 9.54
C HIS A 465 -23.43 24.17 10.61
N ASN A 466 -23.00 23.49 11.68
CA ASN A 466 -22.15 24.08 12.71
C ASN A 466 -20.69 23.76 12.38
N GLN A 467 -19.95 24.77 11.92
CA GLN A 467 -18.57 24.61 11.47
C GLN A 467 -17.65 24.13 12.59
N ASP A 468 -17.76 24.69 13.80
CA ASP A 468 -16.89 24.35 14.93
C ASP A 468 -17.03 22.89 15.34
N VAL A 469 -18.28 22.38 15.40
CA VAL A 469 -18.55 20.97 15.71
C VAL A 469 -18.06 20.08 14.58
N CYS A 470 -18.26 20.48 13.31
CA CYS A 470 -17.80 19.69 12.16
C CYS A 470 -16.27 19.59 12.12
N GLN A 471 -15.57 20.70 12.32
CA GLN A 471 -14.10 20.72 12.38
C GLN A 471 -13.61 19.82 13.52
N GLN A 472 -14.13 20.01 14.74
CA GLN A 472 -13.73 19.23 15.90
C GLN A 472 -14.00 17.74 15.73
N ALA A 473 -15.13 17.36 15.10
CA ALA A 473 -15.46 15.98 14.81
C ALA A 473 -14.49 15.34 13.82
N ILE A 474 -14.13 16.03 12.73
CA ILE A 474 -13.17 15.51 11.73
C ILE A 474 -11.77 15.41 12.34
N GLU A 475 -11.34 16.40 13.11
CA GLU A 475 -10.04 16.37 13.80
C GLU A 475 -9.95 15.21 14.79
N LEU A 476 -11.01 14.96 15.56
CA LEU A 476 -11.07 13.81 16.45
C LEU A 476 -11.00 12.49 15.66
N CYS A 477 -11.79 12.37 14.59
CA CYS A 477 -11.76 11.18 13.73
C CYS A 477 -10.34 10.94 13.16
N ALA A 478 -9.66 11.99 12.70
CA ALA A 478 -8.31 11.90 12.16
C ALA A 478 -7.30 11.42 13.21
N LYS A 479 -7.37 11.95 14.44
CA LYS A 479 -6.50 11.54 15.55
C LYS A 479 -6.75 10.09 15.98
N LEU A 480 -8.03 9.72 16.12
CA LEU A 480 -8.40 8.39 16.59
C LEU A 480 -8.20 7.30 15.53
N CYS A 481 -8.26 7.63 14.23
CA CYS A 481 -8.06 6.67 13.14
C CYS A 481 -6.70 5.94 13.23
N LEU A 482 -5.67 6.58 13.81
CA LEU A 482 -4.37 5.96 14.06
C LEU A 482 -4.38 4.88 15.15
N LYS A 483 -5.35 4.94 16.06
CA LYS A 483 -5.50 4.00 17.18
C LYS A 483 -6.42 2.83 16.85
N LEU A 484 -7.13 2.89 15.73
CA LEU A 484 -8.01 1.82 15.26
C LEU A 484 -7.18 0.68 14.67
N THR A 485 -7.63 -0.55 14.93
CA THR A 485 -7.16 -1.75 14.21
C THR A 485 -7.58 -1.69 12.74
N GLU A 486 -6.96 -2.48 11.88
CA GLU A 486 -7.32 -2.53 10.44
C GLU A 486 -8.80 -2.89 10.23
N ARG A 487 -9.33 -3.88 10.99
CA ARG A 487 -10.76 -4.26 10.96
C ARG A 487 -11.67 -3.10 11.36
N GLU A 488 -11.31 -2.35 12.39
CA GLU A 488 -12.06 -1.18 12.84
C GLU A 488 -11.99 -0.04 11.81
N LYS A 489 -10.84 0.21 11.17
CA LYS A 489 -10.72 1.18 10.08
C LYS A 489 -11.63 0.82 8.90
N LEU A 490 -11.73 -0.46 8.56
CA LEU A 490 -12.64 -0.95 7.52
C LEU A 490 -14.10 -0.69 7.86
N ALA A 491 -14.52 -1.05 9.08
CA ALA A 491 -15.88 -0.83 9.58
C ALA A 491 -16.22 0.67 9.69
N PHE A 492 -15.27 1.47 10.19
CA PHE A 492 -15.39 2.92 10.30
C PHE A 492 -15.49 3.59 8.92
N GLY A 493 -14.77 3.05 7.93
CA GLY A 493 -14.77 3.49 6.54
C GLY A 493 -16.03 3.17 5.72
N SER A 494 -17.21 3.08 6.34
CA SER A 494 -18.45 2.86 5.60
C SER A 494 -18.68 3.94 4.52
N ARG A 495 -19.41 3.58 3.44
CA ARG A 495 -19.76 4.50 2.35
C ARG A 495 -20.42 5.80 2.86
N LYS A 496 -21.22 5.70 3.92
CA LYS A 496 -21.87 6.82 4.59
C LYS A 496 -20.85 7.77 5.23
N ASN A 497 -19.90 7.22 5.99
CA ASN A 497 -18.91 8.00 6.75
C ASN A 497 -17.94 8.71 5.81
N ILE A 498 -17.42 8.01 4.80
CA ILE A 498 -16.55 8.62 3.79
C ILE A 498 -17.29 9.76 3.07
N ARG A 499 -18.56 9.55 2.68
CA ARG A 499 -19.37 10.61 2.03
C ARG A 499 -19.53 11.85 2.93
N LEU A 500 -19.74 11.68 4.22
CA LEU A 500 -19.84 12.80 5.16
C LEU A 500 -18.54 13.61 5.21
N VAL A 501 -17.39 12.94 5.32
CA VAL A 501 -16.08 13.62 5.33
C VAL A 501 -15.82 14.36 4.02
N LEU A 502 -16.09 13.72 2.87
CA LEU A 502 -15.94 14.37 1.56
C LEU A 502 -16.86 15.59 1.37
N THR A 503 -18.09 15.54 1.89
CA THR A 503 -19.00 16.69 1.86
C THR A 503 -18.46 17.88 2.66
N GLN A 504 -17.72 17.64 3.73
CA GLN A 504 -17.14 18.72 4.52
C GLN A 504 -15.93 19.34 3.84
N MET A 505 -15.11 18.54 3.15
CA MET A 505 -14.06 19.06 2.27
C MET A 505 -14.64 19.95 1.16
N GLU A 506 -15.76 19.56 0.57
CA GLU A 506 -16.42 20.31 -0.50
C GLU A 506 -17.03 21.64 0.00
N LYS A 507 -17.60 21.64 1.21
CA LYS A 507 -18.19 22.84 1.82
C LYS A 507 -17.15 23.86 2.28
N HIS A 508 -15.98 23.40 2.71
CA HIS A 508 -14.94 24.24 3.30
C HIS A 508 -13.60 24.12 2.52
N PRO A 509 -13.57 24.51 1.23
CA PRO A 509 -12.38 24.34 0.38
C PRO A 509 -11.19 25.20 0.84
N ASN A 510 -11.45 26.28 1.58
CA ASN A 510 -10.44 27.23 2.06
C ASN A 510 -10.09 27.04 3.55
N ASP A 511 -10.59 25.99 4.21
CA ASP A 511 -10.24 25.68 5.61
C ASP A 511 -9.14 24.61 5.64
N PHE A 512 -7.91 25.04 5.89
CA PHE A 512 -6.75 24.14 5.92
C PHE A 512 -6.89 23.01 6.96
N ASN A 513 -7.49 23.27 8.13
CA ASN A 513 -7.61 22.29 9.19
C ASN A 513 -8.60 21.19 8.80
N ILE A 514 -9.76 21.57 8.25
CA ILE A 514 -10.75 20.62 7.73
C ILE A 514 -10.15 19.79 6.59
N GLN A 515 -9.50 20.42 5.60
CA GLN A 515 -8.88 19.69 4.48
C GLN A 515 -7.83 18.70 4.99
N ARG A 516 -6.90 19.15 5.85
CA ARG A 516 -5.83 18.31 6.39
C ARG A 516 -6.37 17.14 7.20
N ALA A 517 -7.30 17.37 8.12
CA ALA A 517 -7.86 16.32 8.97
C ALA A 517 -8.71 15.33 8.16
N ALA A 518 -9.50 15.81 7.19
CA ALA A 518 -10.29 14.97 6.32
C ALA A 518 -9.43 14.06 5.43
N ILE A 519 -8.40 14.62 4.78
CA ILE A 519 -7.44 13.89 3.95
C ILE A 519 -6.71 12.84 4.80
N PHE A 520 -6.27 13.21 6.00
CA PHE A 520 -5.63 12.29 6.92
C PHE A 520 -6.54 11.12 7.32
N CYS A 521 -7.78 11.42 7.70
CA CYS A 521 -8.78 10.43 8.11
C CYS A 521 -9.08 9.46 6.97
N VAL A 522 -9.43 9.98 5.79
CA VAL A 522 -9.76 9.15 4.61
C VAL A 522 -8.54 8.41 4.08
N GLY A 523 -7.36 9.03 4.10
CA GLY A 523 -6.11 8.41 3.70
C GLY A 523 -5.80 7.16 4.52
N ASN A 524 -5.89 7.25 5.85
CA ASN A 524 -5.68 6.08 6.72
C ASN A 524 -6.70 4.96 6.47
N ILE A 525 -7.96 5.31 6.19
CA ILE A 525 -9.01 4.32 5.86
C ILE A 525 -8.73 3.63 4.50
N ILE A 526 -8.25 4.37 3.50
CA ILE A 526 -7.96 3.82 2.17
C ILE A 526 -6.71 2.95 2.19
N MET A 527 -5.66 3.39 2.90
CA MET A 527 -4.42 2.63 3.01
C MET A 527 -4.64 1.31 3.75
N ALA A 528 -5.53 1.27 4.75
CA ALA A 528 -5.95 0.05 5.44
C ALA A 528 -6.59 -1.00 4.50
N ARG A 529 -7.27 -0.55 3.43
CA ARG A 529 -7.88 -1.42 2.41
C ARG A 529 -6.88 -1.99 1.41
N GLY A 530 -5.61 -1.59 1.50
CA GLY A 530 -4.55 -1.97 0.55
C GLY A 530 -4.10 -3.43 0.59
N GLY A 531 -4.71 -4.29 1.43
CA GLY A 531 -4.37 -5.71 1.57
C GLY A 531 -5.53 -6.71 1.40
N GLU A 532 -6.79 -6.28 1.36
CA GLU A 532 -7.95 -7.19 1.27
C GLU A 532 -8.83 -6.85 0.06
N ALA A 533 -9.12 -7.87 -0.77
CA ALA A 533 -9.82 -7.75 -2.03
C ALA A 533 -11.33 -7.47 -1.93
N ASP A 534 -11.93 -7.43 -0.73
CA ASP A 534 -13.37 -7.71 -0.57
C ASP A 534 -14.30 -6.55 -0.16
N LEU A 535 -13.86 -5.29 -0.17
CA LEU A 535 -14.75 -4.13 0.08
C LEU A 535 -14.55 -3.02 -0.95
N GLU A 536 -15.11 -3.22 -2.15
CA GLU A 536 -15.06 -2.27 -3.25
C GLU A 536 -15.62 -0.89 -2.86
N VAL A 537 -14.75 0.12 -2.78
CA VAL A 537 -15.19 1.51 -2.79
C VAL A 537 -15.67 1.83 -4.21
N HIS A 538 -16.93 2.20 -4.33
CA HIS A 538 -17.55 2.47 -5.63
C HIS A 538 -16.79 3.57 -6.42
N PRO A 539 -16.48 3.38 -7.72
CA PRO A 539 -15.61 4.24 -8.54
C PRO A 539 -15.89 5.75 -8.46
N LEU A 540 -17.16 6.16 -8.51
CA LEU A 540 -17.57 7.57 -8.38
C LEU A 540 -17.09 8.25 -7.08
N PHE A 541 -16.96 7.51 -5.97
CA PHE A 541 -16.45 8.09 -4.72
C PHE A 541 -14.95 8.33 -4.79
N LEU A 542 -14.20 7.39 -5.35
CA LEU A 542 -12.76 7.53 -5.54
C LEU A 542 -12.47 8.69 -6.50
N ARG A 543 -13.30 8.88 -7.54
CA ARG A 543 -13.25 10.05 -8.43
C ARG A 543 -13.43 11.36 -7.67
N LYS A 544 -14.47 11.44 -6.82
CA LYS A 544 -14.75 12.64 -6.02
C LYS A 544 -13.63 12.93 -5.02
N LEU A 545 -13.10 11.91 -4.34
CA LEU A 545 -11.96 12.05 -3.46
C LEU A 545 -10.73 12.58 -4.21
N ALA A 546 -10.38 11.98 -5.36
CA ALA A 546 -9.23 12.42 -6.14
C ALA A 546 -9.37 13.89 -6.58
N SER A 547 -10.56 14.30 -7.04
CA SER A 547 -10.84 15.68 -7.40
C SER A 547 -10.69 16.66 -6.22
N LEU A 548 -11.22 16.30 -5.04
CA LEU A 548 -11.08 17.13 -3.83
C LEU A 548 -9.64 17.20 -3.34
N VAL A 549 -8.90 16.10 -3.40
CA VAL A 549 -7.47 16.06 -3.05
C VAL A 549 -6.66 16.94 -4.01
N LEU A 550 -6.92 16.90 -5.32
CA LEU A 550 -6.29 17.79 -6.30
C LEU A 550 -6.60 19.26 -6.02
N SER A 551 -7.85 19.58 -5.69
CA SER A 551 -8.23 20.93 -5.28
C SER A 551 -7.49 21.36 -4.02
N ALA A 552 -7.36 20.49 -3.02
CA ALA A 552 -6.66 20.80 -1.78
C ALA A 552 -5.15 21.04 -2.01
N ILE A 553 -4.51 20.28 -2.90
CA ILE A 553 -3.11 20.51 -3.31
C ILE A 553 -2.95 21.90 -3.97
N LYS A 554 -3.90 22.28 -4.84
CA LYS A 554 -3.89 23.59 -5.51
C LYS A 554 -4.04 24.74 -4.53
N THR A 555 -4.97 24.63 -3.58
CA THR A 555 -5.24 25.69 -2.59
C THR A 555 -4.13 25.79 -1.54
N PHE A 556 -3.61 24.65 -1.09
CA PHE A 556 -2.64 24.56 0.01
C PHE A 556 -1.43 23.73 -0.40
N PRO A 557 -0.45 24.33 -1.11
CA PRO A 557 0.78 23.64 -1.47
C PRO A 557 1.73 23.55 -0.27
N GLU A 558 1.27 22.98 0.85
CA GLU A 558 2.07 22.81 2.06
C GLU A 558 2.62 21.38 2.18
N LYS A 559 3.87 21.26 2.63
CA LYS A 559 4.57 19.98 2.85
C LYS A 559 3.73 18.97 3.64
N HIS A 560 3.09 19.41 4.73
CA HIS A 560 2.33 18.52 5.62
C HIS A 560 1.09 17.93 4.96
N LEU A 561 0.45 18.68 4.06
CA LEU A 561 -0.72 18.21 3.33
C LEU A 561 -0.31 17.27 2.19
N LEU A 562 0.72 17.66 1.42
CA LEU A 562 1.27 16.88 0.32
C LEU A 562 1.71 15.47 0.74
N PHE A 563 2.27 15.34 1.95
CA PHE A 563 2.67 14.06 2.53
C PHE A 563 1.54 13.01 2.52
N TRP A 564 0.28 13.44 2.70
CA TRP A 564 -0.89 12.56 2.72
C TRP A 564 -1.63 12.53 1.39
N CYS A 565 -1.70 13.65 0.66
CA CYS A 565 -2.38 13.71 -0.62
C CYS A 565 -1.74 12.82 -1.69
N ILE A 566 -0.41 12.82 -1.79
CA ILE A 566 0.34 12.09 -2.82
C ILE A 566 0.10 10.56 -2.72
N PRO A 567 0.23 9.91 -1.55
CA PRO A 567 -0.08 8.49 -1.39
C PRO A 567 -1.53 8.13 -1.72
N ILE A 568 -2.49 9.00 -1.42
CA ILE A 568 -3.91 8.76 -1.73
C ILE A 568 -4.11 8.67 -3.24
N LEU A 569 -3.61 9.66 -3.99
CA LEU A 569 -3.66 9.67 -5.46
C LEU A 569 -2.90 8.49 -6.06
N GLY A 570 -1.79 8.09 -5.44
CA GLY A 570 -0.95 6.96 -5.84
C GLY A 570 -1.49 5.59 -5.41
N SER A 571 -2.54 5.51 -4.58
CA SER A 571 -3.08 4.24 -4.12
C SER A 571 -3.65 3.41 -5.27
N ASN A 572 -3.51 2.08 -5.23
CA ASN A 572 -3.98 1.20 -6.32
C ASN A 572 -5.48 1.39 -6.59
N GLN A 573 -6.29 1.56 -5.55
CA GLN A 573 -7.73 1.77 -5.69
C GLN A 573 -8.05 3.07 -6.44
N VAL A 574 -7.45 4.20 -6.04
CA VAL A 574 -7.69 5.49 -6.69
C VAL A 574 -7.13 5.48 -8.10
N PHE A 575 -5.88 5.05 -8.29
CA PHE A 575 -5.23 5.04 -9.59
C PHE A 575 -5.99 4.22 -10.65
N THR A 576 -6.48 3.03 -10.29
CA THR A 576 -7.14 2.12 -11.25
C THR A 576 -8.62 2.42 -11.45
N LYS A 577 -9.37 2.81 -10.40
CA LYS A 577 -10.83 2.88 -10.43
C LYS A 577 -11.40 4.31 -10.50
N ALA A 578 -10.67 5.34 -10.11
CA ALA A 578 -11.24 6.68 -9.95
C ALA A 578 -11.45 7.47 -11.25
N ALA A 579 -10.73 7.16 -12.34
CA ALA A 579 -10.80 7.88 -13.62
C ALA A 579 -10.87 9.42 -13.45
N PHE A 580 -9.79 10.01 -12.91
CA PHE A 580 -9.63 11.46 -12.69
C PHE A 580 -8.64 12.06 -13.68
N ASN A 581 -8.42 13.38 -13.62
CA ASN A 581 -7.48 14.07 -14.50
C ASN A 581 -6.03 13.72 -14.12
N TYR A 582 -5.50 12.66 -14.74
CA TYR A 582 -4.14 12.16 -14.49
C TYR A 582 -3.06 13.17 -14.92
N PHE A 583 -3.32 13.97 -15.95
CA PHE A 583 -2.40 15.00 -16.42
C PHE A 583 -2.28 16.16 -15.41
N GLU A 584 -3.42 16.69 -14.94
CA GLU A 584 -3.45 17.71 -13.90
C GLU A 584 -2.77 17.24 -12.60
N ALA A 585 -3.02 16.00 -12.19
CA ALA A 585 -2.35 15.40 -11.04
C ALA A 585 -0.83 15.31 -11.21
N SER A 586 -0.37 14.99 -12.43
CA SER A 586 1.05 14.93 -12.75
C SER A 586 1.70 16.33 -12.75
N CYS A 587 1.01 17.34 -13.26
CA CYS A 587 1.49 18.73 -13.22
C CYS A 587 1.61 19.24 -11.78
N LEU A 588 0.60 19.03 -10.94
CA LEU A 588 0.65 19.41 -9.52
C LEU A 588 1.72 18.66 -8.74
N ALA A 589 1.95 17.38 -9.07
CA ALA A 589 3.06 16.63 -8.51
C ALA A 589 4.41 17.27 -8.93
N MET A 590 4.59 17.65 -10.19
CA MET A 590 5.80 18.36 -10.62
C MET A 590 5.99 19.73 -9.95
N ASP A 591 4.91 20.48 -9.75
CA ASP A 591 4.95 21.76 -9.01
C ASP A 591 5.35 21.52 -7.54
N ALA A 592 4.82 20.48 -6.90
CA ALA A 592 5.22 20.08 -5.55
C ALA A 592 6.70 19.68 -5.49
N LEU A 593 7.20 18.95 -6.49
CA LEU A 593 8.62 18.62 -6.61
C LEU A 593 9.50 19.87 -6.76
N CYS A 594 9.04 20.84 -7.55
CA CYS A 594 9.72 22.12 -7.75
C CYS A 594 9.78 22.93 -6.45
N ASN A 595 8.68 22.98 -5.69
CA ASN A 595 8.58 23.79 -4.47
C ASN A 595 9.26 23.14 -3.25
N PHE A 596 9.32 21.81 -3.20
CA PHE A 596 9.85 21.05 -2.05
C PHE A 596 11.08 20.21 -2.39
N HIS A 597 11.88 20.65 -3.36
CA HIS A 597 13.07 19.95 -3.89
C HIS A 597 14.18 19.66 -2.87
N SER A 598 14.07 20.18 -1.63
CA SER A 598 15.00 19.95 -0.52
C SER A 598 14.50 18.88 0.46
N ASN A 599 13.23 18.47 0.37
CA ASN A 599 12.65 17.48 1.27
C ASN A 599 12.60 16.09 0.61
N GLN A 600 13.50 15.20 1.04
CA GLN A 600 13.64 13.86 0.44
C GLN A 600 12.34 13.06 0.43
N ASP A 601 11.59 13.02 1.54
CA ASP A 601 10.34 12.24 1.65
C ASP A 601 9.27 12.71 0.65
N VAL A 602 9.10 14.02 0.51
CA VAL A 602 8.16 14.59 -0.47
C VAL A 602 8.67 14.32 -1.87
N CYS A 603 9.97 14.51 -2.15
CA CYS A 603 10.56 14.25 -3.46
C CYS A 603 10.36 12.80 -3.90
N GLN A 604 10.69 11.82 -3.04
CA GLN A 604 10.54 10.40 -3.33
C GLN A 604 9.08 10.07 -3.69
N ARG A 605 8.12 10.41 -2.82
CA ARG A 605 6.69 10.12 -3.04
C ARG A 605 6.15 10.79 -4.30
N THR A 606 6.60 12.01 -4.57
CA THR A 606 6.18 12.79 -5.74
C THR A 606 6.68 12.15 -7.03
N ILE A 607 7.95 11.75 -7.08
CA ILE A 607 8.54 11.07 -8.25
C ILE A 607 7.87 9.70 -8.46
N GLU A 608 7.60 8.94 -7.40
CA GLU A 608 6.85 7.69 -7.46
C GLU A 608 5.43 7.89 -8.03
N LEU A 609 4.74 8.94 -7.60
CA LEU A 609 3.43 9.29 -8.14
C LEU A 609 3.51 9.67 -9.62
N CYS A 610 4.45 10.53 -10.02
CA CYS A 610 4.67 10.90 -11.42
C CYS A 610 4.96 9.67 -12.29
N ALA A 611 5.83 8.77 -11.84
CA ALA A 611 6.16 7.52 -12.52
C ALA A 611 4.90 6.65 -12.75
N LYS A 612 4.04 6.56 -11.72
CA LYS A 612 2.80 5.79 -11.79
C LYS A 612 1.74 6.45 -12.69
N LEU A 613 1.52 7.75 -12.55
CA LEU A 613 0.55 8.51 -13.35
C LEU A 613 0.93 8.51 -14.84
N CYS A 614 2.22 8.51 -15.17
CA CYS A 614 2.74 8.47 -16.53
C CYS A 614 2.17 7.31 -17.37
N LEU A 615 1.83 6.18 -16.74
CA LEU A 615 1.22 5.01 -17.40
C LEU A 615 -0.19 5.27 -17.95
N LYS A 616 -0.89 6.29 -17.45
CA LYS A 616 -2.26 6.66 -17.89
C LYS A 616 -2.29 7.91 -18.78
N LEU A 617 -1.14 8.53 -19.03
CA LEU A 617 -1.04 9.70 -19.89
C LEU A 617 -0.98 9.30 -21.36
N THR A 618 -1.66 10.07 -22.20
CA THR A 618 -1.51 10.02 -23.66
C THR A 618 -0.12 10.48 -24.10
N GLN A 619 0.26 10.22 -25.34
CA GLN A 619 1.55 10.65 -25.88
C GLN A 619 1.73 12.18 -25.80
N GLN A 620 0.70 12.94 -26.15
CA GLN A 620 0.70 14.40 -26.12
C GLN A 620 0.87 14.93 -24.68
N GLU A 621 0.18 14.33 -23.71
CA GLU A 621 0.30 14.68 -22.29
C GLU A 621 1.70 14.35 -21.74
N LYS A 622 2.30 13.22 -22.15
CA LYS A 622 3.69 12.88 -21.81
C LYS A 622 4.66 13.92 -22.37
N CYS A 623 4.49 14.34 -23.63
CA CYS A 623 5.34 15.37 -24.23
C CYS A 623 5.21 16.72 -23.50
N ALA A 624 3.99 17.11 -23.12
CA ALA A 624 3.72 18.34 -22.37
C ALA A 624 4.27 18.31 -20.93
N LEU A 625 4.13 17.19 -20.22
CA LEU A 625 4.67 17.01 -18.87
C LEU A 625 6.21 16.97 -18.89
N GLY A 626 6.79 16.43 -19.97
CA GLY A 626 8.23 16.29 -20.17
C GLY A 626 8.97 17.58 -20.52
N SER A 627 8.51 18.76 -20.11
CA SER A 627 9.27 20.01 -20.34
C SER A 627 10.71 19.88 -19.81
N GLU A 628 11.63 20.62 -20.42
CA GLU A 628 13.05 20.61 -20.05
C GLU A 628 13.26 20.87 -18.55
N LYS A 629 12.50 21.83 -18.00
CA LYS A 629 12.45 22.15 -16.57
C LYS A 629 12.09 20.92 -15.72
N ASN A 630 11.05 20.17 -16.10
CA ASN A 630 10.56 19.03 -15.32
C ASN A 630 11.54 17.84 -15.38
N ILE A 631 12.12 17.58 -16.55
CA ILE A 631 13.16 16.54 -16.69
C ILE A 631 14.36 16.89 -15.81
N MET A 632 14.82 18.14 -15.84
CA MET A 632 15.95 18.58 -15.03
C MET A 632 15.68 18.54 -13.53
N LEU A 633 14.46 18.84 -13.08
CA LEU A 633 14.06 18.67 -11.69
C LEU A 633 14.23 17.22 -11.23
N VAL A 634 13.75 16.25 -12.01
CA VAL A 634 13.87 14.82 -11.68
C VAL A 634 15.33 14.35 -11.71
N LEU A 635 16.09 14.73 -12.74
CA LEU A 635 17.52 14.38 -12.83
C LEU A 635 18.34 14.96 -11.67
N THR A 636 18.02 16.17 -11.22
CA THR A 636 18.67 16.79 -10.05
C THR A 636 18.41 15.99 -8.76
N GLN A 637 17.23 15.40 -8.61
CA GLN A 637 16.94 14.55 -7.45
C GLN A 637 17.68 13.21 -7.50
N MET A 638 17.84 12.64 -8.70
CA MET A 638 18.70 11.46 -8.88
C MET A 638 20.15 11.76 -8.49
N GLU A 639 20.66 12.93 -8.86
CA GLU A 639 22.03 13.36 -8.54
C GLU A 639 22.23 13.60 -7.04
N LYS A 640 21.24 14.20 -6.36
CA LYS A 640 21.28 14.44 -4.90
C LYS A 640 21.17 13.17 -4.07
N HIS A 641 20.46 12.16 -4.57
CA HIS A 641 20.15 10.94 -3.82
C HIS A 641 20.60 9.66 -4.57
N PRO A 642 21.92 9.50 -4.81
CA PRO A 642 22.44 8.38 -5.60
C PRO A 642 22.19 7.01 -4.94
N ASN A 643 22.15 6.97 -3.60
CA ASN A 643 21.97 5.75 -2.81
C ASN A 643 20.50 5.43 -2.47
N ASP A 644 19.54 6.25 -2.89
CA ASP A 644 18.11 6.00 -2.64
C ASP A 644 17.49 5.19 -3.78
N PHE A 645 17.31 3.89 -3.56
CA PHE A 645 16.76 2.97 -4.56
C PHE A 645 15.38 3.40 -5.08
N ASN A 646 14.51 3.95 -4.22
CA ASN A 646 13.15 4.29 -4.61
C ASN A 646 13.12 5.52 -5.52
N ILE A 647 13.91 6.54 -5.18
CA ILE A 647 14.09 7.72 -6.03
C ILE A 647 14.66 7.31 -7.37
N GLN A 648 15.75 6.54 -7.40
CA GLN A 648 16.39 6.12 -8.66
C GLN A 648 15.41 5.32 -9.53
N ARG A 649 14.73 4.30 -8.97
CA ARG A 649 13.78 3.47 -9.70
C ARG A 649 12.62 4.26 -10.29
N ALA A 650 12.00 5.12 -9.49
CA ALA A 650 10.85 5.90 -9.94
C ALA A 650 11.27 6.98 -10.97
N ALA A 651 12.40 7.66 -10.73
CA ALA A 651 12.91 8.68 -11.64
C ALA A 651 13.29 8.10 -13.01
N ILE A 652 14.03 6.98 -13.03
CA ILE A 652 14.43 6.29 -14.26
C ILE A 652 13.20 5.81 -15.03
N PHE A 653 12.22 5.22 -14.34
CA PHE A 653 10.98 4.79 -14.98
C PHE A 653 10.22 5.97 -15.57
N PHE A 654 10.07 7.06 -14.82
CA PHE A 654 9.37 8.26 -15.28
C PHE A 654 10.07 8.89 -16.48
N VAL A 655 11.37 9.22 -16.36
CA VAL A 655 12.13 9.88 -17.42
C VAL A 655 12.25 8.98 -18.65
N GLY A 656 12.45 7.67 -18.48
CA GLY A 656 12.47 6.71 -19.57
C GLY A 656 11.17 6.72 -20.38
N ASN A 657 10.01 6.68 -19.71
CA ASN A 657 8.71 6.74 -20.39
C ASN A 657 8.48 8.08 -21.11
N ILE A 658 8.98 9.20 -20.57
CA ILE A 658 8.88 10.52 -21.20
C ILE A 658 9.78 10.61 -22.43
N VAL A 659 11.05 10.17 -22.32
CA VAL A 659 12.03 10.21 -23.42
C VAL A 659 11.63 9.29 -24.57
N MET A 660 11.13 8.10 -24.26
CA MET A 660 10.64 7.15 -25.27
C MET A 660 9.33 7.58 -25.94
N ALA A 661 8.52 8.42 -25.27
CA ALA A 661 7.28 8.95 -25.84
C ALA A 661 7.50 10.07 -26.90
N ARG A 662 8.65 10.75 -26.87
CA ARG A 662 8.99 11.70 -27.92
C ARG A 662 9.45 10.90 -29.14
N GLY A 663 8.82 11.03 -30.31
CA GLY A 663 9.08 10.08 -31.42
C GLY A 663 8.49 10.37 -32.80
N GLY A 664 7.71 11.44 -32.99
CA GLY A 664 7.27 11.86 -34.33
C GLY A 664 8.24 12.84 -34.98
N GLU A 665 8.25 12.91 -36.31
CA GLU A 665 9.03 13.89 -37.11
C GLU A 665 8.73 15.36 -36.76
N ALA A 666 7.66 15.63 -36.00
CA ALA A 666 7.18 16.95 -35.62
C ALA A 666 7.46 17.37 -34.15
N ASP A 667 8.18 16.58 -33.35
CA ASP A 667 8.42 16.88 -31.91
C ASP A 667 9.79 17.61 -31.72
N PRO A 668 9.87 18.78 -31.04
CA PRO A 668 11.13 19.44 -30.78
C PRO A 668 12.15 18.51 -30.10
N GLU A 669 13.31 18.38 -30.73
CA GLU A 669 14.35 17.44 -30.29
C GLU A 669 14.78 17.71 -28.83
N VAL A 670 14.87 16.64 -28.02
CA VAL A 670 15.44 16.73 -26.67
C VAL A 670 16.92 17.10 -26.80
N HIS A 671 17.33 18.19 -26.15
CA HIS A 671 18.69 18.72 -26.28
C HIS A 671 19.75 17.68 -25.85
N PRO A 672 20.84 17.47 -26.63
CA PRO A 672 21.87 16.46 -26.38
C PRO A 672 22.44 16.46 -24.95
N HIS A 673 22.65 17.64 -24.37
CA HIS A 673 23.12 17.80 -22.98
C HIS A 673 22.26 17.05 -21.94
N PHE A 674 20.93 17.02 -22.10
CA PHE A 674 20.05 16.31 -21.15
C PHE A 674 20.14 14.81 -21.30
N LEU A 675 20.28 14.33 -22.54
CA LEU A 675 20.47 12.91 -22.81
C LEU A 675 21.81 12.43 -22.23
N SER A 676 22.87 13.25 -22.33
CA SER A 676 24.16 12.99 -21.68
C SER A 676 24.05 12.90 -20.15
N LYS A 677 23.35 13.86 -19.52
CA LYS A 677 23.15 13.86 -18.07
C LYS A 677 22.27 12.69 -17.59
N LEU A 678 21.22 12.34 -18.34
CA LEU A 678 20.40 11.16 -18.06
C LEU A 678 21.24 9.89 -18.15
N ALA A 679 22.01 9.71 -19.23
CA ALA A 679 22.84 8.53 -19.43
C ALA A 679 23.89 8.36 -18.32
N SER A 680 24.56 9.44 -17.89
CA SER A 680 25.54 9.37 -16.80
C SER A 680 24.90 8.99 -15.45
N LEU A 681 23.72 9.53 -15.13
CA LEU A 681 22.99 9.19 -13.91
C LEU A 681 22.44 7.75 -13.94
N VAL A 682 21.97 7.28 -15.10
CA VAL A 682 21.53 5.90 -15.31
C VAL A 682 22.70 4.92 -15.10
N LEU A 683 23.89 5.23 -15.60
CA LEU A 683 25.09 4.42 -15.35
C LEU A 683 25.47 4.38 -13.88
N SER A 684 25.43 5.53 -13.20
CA SER A 684 25.65 5.61 -11.75
C SER A 684 24.66 4.73 -10.98
N ALA A 685 23.39 4.73 -11.37
CA ALA A 685 22.36 3.88 -10.76
C ALA A 685 22.60 2.38 -11.01
N MET A 686 23.02 1.99 -12.23
CA MET A 686 23.39 0.61 -12.54
C MET A 686 24.54 0.10 -11.67
N LYS A 687 25.56 0.95 -11.48
CA LYS A 687 26.73 0.66 -10.63
C LYS A 687 26.38 0.56 -9.15
N THR A 688 25.47 1.43 -8.67
CA THR A 688 25.06 1.47 -7.25
C THR A 688 24.13 0.30 -6.90
N PHE A 689 23.29 -0.15 -7.83
CA PHE A 689 22.27 -1.18 -7.60
C PHE A 689 22.38 -2.40 -8.56
N PRO A 690 23.53 -3.08 -8.61
CA PRO A 690 23.79 -4.15 -9.59
C PRO A 690 22.95 -5.42 -9.36
N LYS A 691 22.26 -5.53 -8.21
CA LYS A 691 21.40 -6.67 -7.87
C LYS A 691 19.89 -6.41 -8.05
N LYS A 692 19.50 -5.25 -8.58
CA LYS A 692 18.08 -4.86 -8.69
C LYS A 692 17.57 -5.00 -10.13
N HIS A 693 17.12 -6.19 -10.48
CA HIS A 693 16.73 -6.57 -11.85
C HIS A 693 15.76 -5.58 -12.55
N LEU A 694 14.65 -5.17 -11.92
CA LEU A 694 13.68 -4.22 -12.52
C LEU A 694 14.29 -2.83 -12.80
N LEU A 695 15.21 -2.37 -11.96
CA LEU A 695 15.91 -1.11 -12.18
C LEU A 695 16.83 -1.23 -13.39
N LEU A 696 17.64 -2.29 -13.42
CA LEU A 696 18.58 -2.57 -14.52
C LEU A 696 17.87 -2.71 -15.86
N GLN A 697 16.70 -3.36 -15.90
CA GLN A 697 15.87 -3.43 -17.12
C GLN A 697 15.52 -2.04 -17.65
N ASN A 698 15.00 -1.15 -16.79
CA ASN A 698 14.67 0.23 -17.20
C ASN A 698 15.92 1.02 -17.60
N CYS A 699 17.03 0.88 -16.87
CA CYS A 699 18.30 1.53 -17.20
C CYS A 699 18.80 1.12 -18.59
N MET A 700 18.88 -0.20 -18.86
CA MET A 700 19.35 -0.70 -20.14
C MET A 700 18.41 -0.32 -21.28
N SER A 701 17.08 -0.35 -21.07
CA SER A 701 16.11 0.11 -22.08
C SER A 701 16.31 1.58 -22.48
N ILE A 702 16.66 2.46 -21.52
CA ILE A 702 16.98 3.86 -21.82
C ILE A 702 18.30 3.96 -22.60
N LEU A 703 19.35 3.27 -22.15
CA LEU A 703 20.67 3.31 -22.79
C LEU A 703 20.68 2.64 -24.18
N GLU A 704 19.78 1.70 -24.43
CA GLU A 704 19.61 1.01 -25.71
C GLU A 704 18.87 1.89 -26.75
N SER A 705 18.17 2.93 -26.31
CA SER A 705 17.44 3.84 -27.20
C SER A 705 18.37 4.52 -28.21
N ASN A 706 18.02 4.44 -29.50
CA ASN A 706 18.82 5.06 -30.58
C ASN A 706 19.08 6.55 -30.33
N LYS A 707 18.15 7.26 -29.68
CA LYS A 707 18.31 8.69 -29.34
C LYS A 707 19.44 8.92 -28.34
N VAL A 708 19.53 8.06 -27.32
CA VAL A 708 20.57 8.15 -26.30
C VAL A 708 21.91 7.75 -26.91
N VAL A 709 21.98 6.60 -27.60
CA VAL A 709 23.23 6.10 -28.19
C VAL A 709 23.82 7.05 -29.25
N THR A 710 22.98 7.75 -30.02
CA THR A 710 23.45 8.64 -31.10
C THR A 710 23.75 10.07 -30.64
N LYS A 711 22.98 10.61 -29.69
CA LYS A 711 23.06 12.03 -29.31
C LYS A 711 23.65 12.29 -27.92
N ALA A 712 23.65 11.32 -27.02
CA ALA A 712 24.22 11.49 -25.69
C ALA A 712 25.73 11.23 -25.70
N ALA A 713 26.48 12.03 -24.96
CA ALA A 713 27.88 11.78 -24.66
C ALA A 713 27.99 11.16 -23.26
N PHE A 714 28.34 9.88 -23.17
CA PHE A 714 28.53 9.16 -21.91
C PHE A 714 29.58 8.05 -22.07
N ASN A 715 29.99 7.44 -20.96
CA ASN A 715 31.03 6.41 -20.95
C ASN A 715 30.48 5.08 -21.50
N TYR A 716 30.62 4.88 -22.81
CA TYR A 716 30.18 3.66 -23.50
C TYR A 716 30.90 2.41 -22.99
N PHE A 717 32.16 2.53 -22.57
CA PHE A 717 32.93 1.41 -22.02
C PHE A 717 32.37 0.96 -20.67
N GLU A 718 32.14 1.89 -19.73
CA GLU A 718 31.53 1.58 -18.43
C GLU A 718 30.12 1.01 -18.59
N ALA A 719 29.33 1.55 -19.53
CA ALA A 719 28.01 1.01 -19.87
C ALA A 719 28.07 -0.46 -20.36
N SER A 720 29.07 -0.78 -21.18
CA SER A 720 29.29 -2.13 -21.71
C SER A 720 29.70 -3.11 -20.61
N CYS A 721 30.61 -2.71 -19.72
CA CYS A 721 31.01 -3.52 -18.57
C CYS A 721 29.84 -3.80 -17.63
N LEU A 722 29.04 -2.78 -17.29
CA LEU A 722 27.87 -2.93 -16.41
C LEU A 722 26.77 -3.81 -17.05
N ALA A 723 26.60 -3.75 -18.37
CA ALA A 723 25.69 -4.65 -19.08
C ALA A 723 26.17 -6.11 -19.03
N MET A 724 27.48 -6.35 -19.20
CA MET A 724 28.08 -7.68 -19.04
C MET A 724 28.00 -8.20 -17.60
N ASP A 725 28.17 -7.33 -16.61
CA ASP A 725 27.96 -7.68 -15.20
C ASP A 725 26.50 -8.05 -14.92
N ALA A 726 25.54 -7.32 -15.50
CA ALA A 726 24.12 -7.66 -15.40
C ALA A 726 23.81 -9.02 -16.05
N LEU A 727 24.41 -9.30 -17.21
CA LEU A 727 24.31 -10.60 -17.90
C LEU A 727 24.85 -11.75 -17.03
N CYS A 728 26.00 -11.55 -16.39
CA CYS A 728 26.61 -12.52 -15.49
C CYS A 728 25.71 -12.79 -14.26
N ASN A 729 25.21 -11.72 -13.64
CA ASN A 729 24.42 -11.80 -12.40
C ASN A 729 23.00 -12.34 -12.62
N PHE A 730 22.42 -12.18 -13.81
CA PHE A 730 21.02 -12.52 -14.11
C PHE A 730 20.86 -13.42 -15.34
N HIS A 731 21.79 -14.36 -15.56
CA HIS A 731 21.83 -15.31 -16.69
C HIS A 731 20.61 -16.25 -16.85
N GLY A 732 19.59 -16.15 -15.98
CA GLY A 732 18.30 -16.85 -16.07
C GLY A 732 17.09 -15.93 -16.26
N ASN A 733 17.27 -14.60 -16.26
CA ASN A 733 16.21 -13.64 -16.51
C ASN A 733 16.27 -13.23 -18.00
N GLN A 734 15.33 -13.74 -18.80
CA GLN A 734 15.30 -13.55 -20.24
C GLN A 734 15.27 -12.07 -20.66
N ASP A 735 14.49 -11.23 -19.97
CA ASP A 735 14.38 -9.82 -20.29
C ASP A 735 15.68 -9.06 -20.07
N ILE A 736 16.40 -9.37 -18.98
CA ILE A 736 17.72 -8.77 -18.72
C ILE A 736 18.73 -9.25 -19.72
N CYS A 737 18.77 -10.55 -19.99
CA CYS A 737 19.75 -11.12 -20.93
C CYS A 737 19.57 -10.52 -22.32
N ARG A 738 18.32 -10.40 -22.79
CA ARG A 738 17.99 -9.72 -24.04
C ARG A 738 18.48 -8.27 -24.07
N LEU A 739 18.09 -7.45 -23.07
CA LEU A 739 18.45 -6.03 -23.03
C LEU A 739 19.96 -5.81 -22.88
N ALA A 740 20.63 -6.63 -22.08
CA ALA A 740 22.08 -6.56 -21.89
C ALA A 740 22.83 -6.86 -23.19
N ILE A 741 22.46 -7.95 -23.90
CA ILE A 741 23.12 -8.34 -25.15
C ILE A 741 22.83 -7.30 -26.26
N GLN A 742 21.59 -6.80 -26.36
CA GLN A 742 21.24 -5.72 -27.30
C GLN A 742 22.04 -4.45 -27.04
N LEU A 743 22.17 -4.05 -25.77
CA LEU A 743 22.96 -2.89 -25.39
C LEU A 743 24.44 -3.10 -25.72
N CYS A 744 25.02 -4.26 -25.37
CA CYS A 744 26.40 -4.60 -25.70
C CYS A 744 26.67 -4.55 -27.21
N ALA A 745 25.77 -5.10 -28.04
CA ALA A 745 25.89 -5.07 -29.49
C ALA A 745 25.90 -3.64 -30.06
N LYS A 746 24.99 -2.78 -29.59
CA LYS A 746 24.91 -1.37 -30.01
C LYS A 746 26.14 -0.58 -29.56
N LEU A 747 26.59 -0.78 -28.33
CA LEU A 747 27.73 -0.05 -27.77
C LEU A 747 29.07 -0.52 -28.35
N CYS A 748 29.18 -1.78 -28.75
CA CYS A 748 30.39 -2.33 -29.37
C CYS A 748 30.84 -1.51 -30.60
N LEU A 749 29.92 -0.93 -31.36
CA LEU A 749 30.23 -0.07 -32.51
C LEU A 749 30.86 1.28 -32.13
N LYS A 750 30.77 1.68 -30.86
CA LYS A 750 31.26 2.97 -30.32
C LYS A 750 32.54 2.84 -29.49
N LEU A 751 32.94 1.63 -29.14
CA LEU A 751 34.16 1.37 -28.35
C LEU A 751 35.42 1.36 -29.21
N THR A 752 36.55 1.76 -28.62
CA THR A 752 37.88 1.52 -29.20
C THR A 752 38.24 0.03 -29.15
N GLU A 753 39.20 -0.39 -29.97
CA GLU A 753 39.67 -1.79 -30.00
C GLU A 753 40.20 -2.28 -28.64
N GLN A 754 40.82 -1.41 -27.85
CA GLN A 754 41.30 -1.75 -26.52
C GLN A 754 40.15 -1.91 -25.51
N GLU A 755 39.13 -1.04 -25.58
CA GLU A 755 37.94 -1.13 -24.73
C GLU A 755 37.09 -2.36 -25.08
N LYS A 756 36.96 -2.68 -26.37
CA LYS A 756 36.32 -3.92 -26.87
C LYS A 756 36.97 -5.16 -26.25
N LYS A 757 38.30 -5.26 -26.33
CA LYS A 757 39.09 -6.35 -25.74
C LYS A 757 38.82 -6.51 -24.25
N ILE A 758 38.76 -5.42 -23.49
CA ILE A 758 38.56 -5.49 -22.03
C ILE A 758 37.10 -5.82 -21.67
N ALA A 759 36.13 -5.16 -22.32
CA ALA A 759 34.70 -5.31 -21.99
C ALA A 759 34.16 -6.68 -22.42
N PHE A 760 34.59 -7.19 -23.57
CA PHE A 760 33.97 -8.36 -24.21
C PHE A 760 34.95 -9.48 -24.56
N GLY A 761 36.26 -9.21 -24.61
CA GLY A 761 37.27 -10.13 -25.14
C GLY A 761 37.78 -11.20 -24.16
N SER A 762 37.39 -11.17 -22.88
CA SER A 762 37.76 -12.24 -21.94
C SER A 762 37.00 -13.53 -22.26
N GLU A 763 37.67 -14.68 -22.14
CA GLU A 763 37.07 -16.01 -22.36
C GLU A 763 35.77 -16.17 -21.57
N LYS A 764 35.74 -15.73 -20.31
CA LYS A 764 34.56 -15.71 -19.44
C LYS A 764 33.38 -14.93 -20.04
N ASN A 765 33.64 -13.73 -20.58
CA ASN A 765 32.60 -12.86 -21.13
C ASN A 765 32.05 -13.40 -22.46
N ILE A 766 32.93 -13.97 -23.29
CA ILE A 766 32.53 -14.64 -24.54
C ILE A 766 31.67 -15.87 -24.21
N MET A 767 32.09 -16.71 -23.25
CA MET A 767 31.32 -17.87 -22.81
C MET A 767 29.96 -17.49 -22.21
N LEU A 768 29.86 -16.35 -21.51
CA LEU A 768 28.58 -15.85 -21.02
C LEU A 768 27.62 -15.50 -22.17
N VAL A 769 28.11 -14.84 -23.22
CA VAL A 769 27.31 -14.52 -24.41
C VAL A 769 26.89 -15.78 -25.16
N LEU A 770 27.81 -16.74 -25.35
CA LEU A 770 27.53 -18.03 -26.00
C LEU A 770 26.54 -18.88 -25.21
N THR A 771 26.66 -18.93 -23.88
CA THR A 771 25.70 -19.62 -23.00
C THR A 771 24.29 -19.05 -23.17
N GLN A 772 24.14 -17.75 -23.42
CA GLN A 772 22.84 -17.15 -23.68
C GLN A 772 22.31 -17.46 -25.08
N MET A 773 23.19 -17.61 -26.08
CA MET A 773 22.82 -18.11 -27.40
C MET A 773 22.32 -19.55 -27.31
N GLU A 774 23.01 -20.42 -26.58
CA GLU A 774 22.61 -21.83 -26.39
C GLU A 774 21.30 -21.98 -25.60
N LYS A 775 21.08 -21.16 -24.57
CA LYS A 775 19.83 -21.18 -23.78
C LYS A 775 18.62 -20.64 -24.53
N HIS A 776 18.85 -19.83 -25.56
CA HIS A 776 17.78 -19.14 -26.29
C HIS A 776 17.94 -19.28 -27.81
N PRO A 777 17.96 -20.52 -28.34
CA PRO A 777 18.21 -20.77 -29.77
C PRO A 777 17.18 -20.07 -30.66
N ASP A 778 15.92 -19.98 -30.22
CA ASP A 778 14.82 -19.40 -30.99
C ASP A 778 14.69 -17.86 -30.86
N ASN A 779 15.46 -17.21 -29.99
CA ASN A 779 15.35 -15.77 -29.77
C ASN A 779 16.25 -15.00 -30.74
N PHE A 780 15.71 -14.69 -31.93
CA PHE A 780 16.39 -13.97 -33.01
C PHE A 780 17.17 -12.72 -32.53
N ILE A 781 16.57 -11.91 -31.65
CA ILE A 781 17.18 -10.67 -31.14
C ILE A 781 18.46 -10.98 -30.34
N ILE A 782 18.41 -12.02 -29.50
CA ILE A 782 19.57 -12.47 -28.71
C ILE A 782 20.63 -13.04 -29.64
N GLN A 783 20.27 -13.88 -30.61
CA GLN A 783 21.22 -14.48 -31.56
C GLN A 783 21.98 -13.41 -32.36
N VAL A 784 21.27 -12.48 -32.99
CA VAL A 784 21.89 -11.42 -33.82
C VAL A 784 22.76 -10.48 -32.97
N ALA A 785 22.27 -10.05 -31.82
CA ALA A 785 23.03 -9.15 -30.95
C ALA A 785 24.25 -9.85 -30.32
N ALA A 786 24.13 -11.14 -29.98
CA ALA A 786 25.25 -11.95 -29.49
C ALA A 786 26.31 -12.19 -30.57
N ILE A 787 25.90 -12.52 -31.80
CA ILE A 787 26.80 -12.63 -32.96
C ILE A 787 27.52 -11.30 -33.19
N ALA A 788 26.80 -10.17 -33.23
CA ALA A 788 27.42 -8.86 -33.36
C ALA A 788 28.41 -8.54 -32.22
N CYS A 789 28.14 -9.00 -31.00
CA CYS A 789 29.05 -8.84 -29.87
C CYS A 789 30.30 -9.74 -30.00
N VAL A 790 30.14 -11.03 -30.30
CA VAL A 790 31.24 -12.01 -30.39
C VAL A 790 32.10 -11.77 -31.65
N PHE A 791 31.46 -11.58 -32.81
CA PHE A 791 32.13 -11.43 -34.11
C PHE A 791 32.96 -10.15 -34.19
N ASN A 792 32.48 -9.03 -33.63
CA ASN A 792 33.22 -7.77 -33.57
C ASN A 792 34.43 -7.80 -32.60
N ASN A 793 34.50 -8.78 -31.69
CA ASN A 793 35.59 -8.90 -30.70
C ASN A 793 36.63 -9.97 -31.06
N ILE A 794 36.24 -11.02 -31.80
CA ILE A 794 37.16 -12.06 -32.28
C ILE A 794 37.98 -11.57 -33.49
N MET A 795 37.40 -10.69 -34.32
CA MET A 795 38.03 -10.24 -35.57
C MET A 795 38.78 -8.91 -35.36
N VAL A 796 40.08 -9.00 -35.09
CA VAL A 796 40.98 -7.84 -35.24
C VAL A 796 41.08 -7.52 -36.73
N ARG A 797 40.89 -6.25 -37.12
CA ARG A 797 41.25 -5.77 -38.47
C ARG A 797 42.73 -6.04 -38.70
N GLY A 798 43.05 -7.10 -39.44
CA GLY A 798 44.43 -7.50 -39.72
C GLY A 798 44.67 -8.98 -40.02
N GLY A 799 43.67 -9.87 -39.85
CA GLY A 799 43.82 -11.28 -40.23
C GLY A 799 44.63 -12.14 -39.25
N GLU A 800 45.05 -11.59 -38.10
CA GLU A 800 45.66 -12.35 -37.01
C GLU A 800 44.62 -12.62 -35.91
N ALA A 801 44.46 -13.89 -35.53
CA ALA A 801 43.66 -14.30 -34.39
C ALA A 801 44.20 -13.65 -33.09
N ASN A 802 43.30 -13.25 -32.18
CA ASN A 802 43.69 -12.72 -30.88
C ASN A 802 44.63 -13.75 -30.17
N PRO A 803 45.89 -13.39 -29.84
CA PRO A 803 46.89 -14.35 -29.35
C PRO A 803 46.54 -15.01 -28.00
N GLU A 804 45.56 -14.48 -27.27
CA GLU A 804 45.03 -15.07 -26.03
C GLU A 804 43.81 -16.00 -26.24
N VAL A 805 43.22 -15.99 -27.44
CA VAL A 805 42.10 -16.89 -27.78
C VAL A 805 42.68 -18.17 -28.36
N HIS A 806 42.69 -19.24 -27.57
CA HIS A 806 43.30 -20.51 -27.92
C HIS A 806 42.74 -21.03 -29.28
N PRO A 807 43.55 -21.61 -30.19
CA PRO A 807 43.05 -22.16 -31.46
C PRO A 807 41.94 -23.20 -31.29
N HIS A 808 41.97 -23.92 -30.17
CA HIS A 808 40.94 -24.88 -29.74
C HIS A 808 39.61 -24.21 -29.35
N PHE A 809 39.63 -22.95 -28.92
CA PHE A 809 38.44 -22.15 -28.62
C PHE A 809 37.76 -21.68 -29.92
N LEU A 810 38.54 -21.29 -30.93
CA LEU A 810 38.00 -20.96 -32.25
C LEU A 810 37.32 -22.16 -32.91
N SER A 811 37.80 -23.39 -32.69
CA SER A 811 37.15 -24.60 -33.20
C SER A 811 35.84 -24.98 -32.50
N GLU A 812 35.60 -24.52 -31.26
CA GLU A 812 34.32 -24.73 -30.55
C GLU A 812 33.31 -23.59 -30.80
N VAL A 813 33.81 -22.36 -30.92
CA VAL A 813 32.98 -21.16 -31.13
C VAL A 813 32.54 -21.02 -32.59
N ALA A 814 33.40 -21.35 -33.56
CA ALA A 814 33.06 -21.22 -34.98
C ALA A 814 31.82 -22.07 -35.35
N PRO A 815 31.69 -23.36 -34.98
CA PRO A 815 30.51 -24.15 -35.29
C PRO A 815 29.20 -23.60 -34.69
N LEU A 816 29.23 -23.04 -33.48
CA LEU A 816 28.06 -22.45 -32.81
C LEU A 816 27.60 -21.16 -33.50
N VAL A 817 28.55 -20.28 -33.83
CA VAL A 817 28.28 -19.05 -34.58
C VAL A 817 27.80 -19.38 -35.99
N LEU A 818 28.43 -20.34 -36.66
CA LEU A 818 28.06 -20.80 -38.01
C LEU A 818 26.68 -21.47 -38.03
N SER A 819 26.36 -22.30 -37.03
CA SER A 819 25.04 -22.93 -36.89
C SER A 819 23.94 -21.91 -36.59
N ALA A 820 24.22 -20.88 -35.80
CA ALA A 820 23.27 -19.78 -35.59
C ALA A 820 23.02 -19.02 -36.90
N MET A 821 24.03 -18.85 -37.75
CA MET A 821 23.93 -18.13 -39.02
C MET A 821 23.21 -18.91 -40.13
N THR A 822 23.25 -20.26 -40.12
CA THR A 822 22.55 -21.10 -41.12
C THR A 822 21.04 -21.21 -40.90
N THR A 823 20.53 -20.82 -39.72
CA THR A 823 19.17 -21.19 -39.28
C THR A 823 18.12 -20.08 -39.46
N PHE A 824 18.49 -18.84 -39.82
CA PHE A 824 17.54 -17.71 -39.74
C PHE A 824 17.40 -16.86 -41.02
N PRO A 825 16.18 -16.36 -41.34
CA PRO A 825 15.85 -15.77 -42.65
C PRO A 825 16.26 -14.30 -42.81
N GLU A 826 16.33 -13.87 -44.08
CA GLU A 826 16.94 -12.63 -44.61
C GLU A 826 16.26 -11.29 -44.24
N GLU A 827 15.11 -11.27 -43.56
CA GLU A 827 14.23 -10.09 -43.59
C GLU A 827 14.51 -8.98 -42.55
N TYR A 828 15.48 -9.12 -41.64
CA TYR A 828 15.52 -8.24 -40.44
C TYR A 828 16.84 -7.52 -40.12
N CYS A 829 17.92 -7.64 -40.90
CA CYS A 829 19.13 -6.82 -40.71
C CYS A 829 19.96 -6.66 -42.00
N THR A 830 20.67 -5.54 -42.14
CA THR A 830 21.78 -5.35 -43.10
C THR A 830 22.96 -6.24 -42.69
N PHE A 831 22.86 -7.53 -43.02
CA PHE A 831 23.95 -8.48 -42.86
C PHE A 831 24.99 -8.26 -43.96
N LYS A 832 26.26 -8.28 -43.57
CA LYS A 832 27.39 -8.01 -44.47
C LYS A 832 27.88 -9.29 -45.14
N TYR A 833 27.18 -9.71 -46.19
CA TYR A 833 27.41 -10.99 -46.88
C TYR A 833 28.83 -11.11 -47.46
N PHE A 834 29.41 -10.01 -47.98
CA PHE A 834 30.75 -10.02 -48.55
C PHE A 834 31.84 -10.30 -47.51
N GLU A 835 31.88 -9.55 -46.40
CA GLU A 835 32.87 -9.78 -45.35
C GLU A 835 32.74 -11.19 -44.75
N ALA A 836 31.52 -11.71 -44.59
CA ALA A 836 31.31 -13.08 -44.13
C ALA A 836 31.83 -14.13 -45.12
N SER A 837 31.68 -13.89 -46.43
CA SER A 837 32.15 -14.79 -47.49
C SER A 837 33.67 -14.84 -47.58
N CYS A 838 34.35 -13.70 -47.47
CA CYS A 838 35.82 -13.63 -47.40
C CYS A 838 36.36 -14.50 -46.25
N LEU A 839 35.70 -14.43 -45.09
CA LEU A 839 36.11 -15.17 -43.90
C LEU A 839 35.88 -16.68 -44.00
N ALA A 840 34.78 -17.09 -44.64
CA ALA A 840 34.54 -18.51 -44.92
C ALA A 840 35.65 -19.09 -45.82
N ILE A 841 36.10 -18.33 -46.85
CA ILE A 841 37.20 -18.75 -47.72
C ILE A 841 38.55 -18.71 -47.00
N ASP A 842 38.80 -17.70 -46.15
CA ASP A 842 40.02 -17.65 -45.34
C ASP A 842 40.10 -18.84 -44.37
N ALA A 843 38.98 -19.27 -43.80
CA ALA A 843 38.92 -20.48 -42.98
C ALA A 843 39.31 -21.73 -43.79
N LEU A 844 38.82 -21.85 -45.03
CA LEU A 844 39.22 -22.94 -45.94
C LEU A 844 40.72 -22.92 -46.26
N CYS A 845 41.32 -21.74 -46.40
CA CYS A 845 42.76 -21.60 -46.62
C CYS A 845 43.57 -22.03 -45.37
N ASN A 846 43.18 -21.52 -44.21
CA ASN A 846 43.97 -21.61 -42.98
C ASN A 846 43.82 -22.96 -42.26
N PHE A 847 42.68 -23.63 -42.43
CA PHE A 847 42.35 -24.88 -41.72
C PHE A 847 42.24 -26.10 -42.64
N HIS A 848 42.92 -26.10 -43.78
CA HIS A 848 42.90 -27.17 -44.80
C HIS A 848 43.19 -28.59 -44.26
N GLY A 849 43.78 -28.75 -43.06
CA GLY A 849 44.01 -30.04 -42.40
C GLY A 849 42.86 -30.56 -41.52
N ASN A 850 41.79 -29.79 -41.29
CA ASN A 850 40.65 -30.18 -40.45
C ASN A 850 39.39 -30.36 -41.31
N GLN A 851 39.00 -31.62 -41.54
CA GLN A 851 37.89 -31.97 -42.42
C GLN A 851 36.54 -31.41 -41.95
N ASP A 852 36.28 -31.39 -40.63
CA ASP A 852 35.01 -30.88 -40.10
C ASP A 852 34.87 -29.37 -40.33
N ILE A 853 35.95 -28.62 -40.10
CA ILE A 853 35.99 -27.17 -40.35
C ILE A 853 35.86 -26.88 -41.84
N CYS A 854 36.62 -27.60 -42.68
CA CYS A 854 36.56 -27.41 -44.13
C CYS A 854 35.16 -27.72 -44.69
N GLN A 855 34.50 -28.78 -44.21
CA GLN A 855 33.16 -29.13 -44.65
C GLN A 855 32.14 -28.04 -44.29
N ARG A 856 32.16 -27.54 -43.05
CA ARG A 856 31.24 -26.46 -42.64
C ARG A 856 31.54 -25.13 -43.31
N ALA A 857 32.81 -24.81 -43.51
CA ALA A 857 33.22 -23.58 -44.16
C ALA A 857 32.85 -23.55 -45.65
N ILE A 858 32.96 -24.67 -46.36
CA ILE A 858 32.55 -24.73 -47.78
C ILE A 858 31.03 -24.73 -47.93
N GLU A 859 30.29 -25.39 -47.04
CA GLU A 859 28.82 -25.33 -46.97
C GLU A 859 28.34 -23.88 -46.79
N LEU A 860 28.91 -23.16 -45.81
CA LEU A 860 28.59 -21.75 -45.57
C LEU A 860 28.97 -20.88 -46.77
N CYS A 861 30.18 -21.06 -47.30
CA CYS A 861 30.67 -20.26 -48.43
C CYS A 861 29.73 -20.38 -49.64
N ALA A 862 29.25 -21.58 -49.95
CA ALA A 862 28.28 -21.80 -51.03
C ALA A 862 26.96 -21.04 -50.80
N SER A 863 26.44 -21.04 -49.56
CA SER A 863 25.21 -20.30 -49.23
C SER A 863 25.40 -18.77 -49.25
N LEU A 864 26.51 -18.26 -48.71
CA LEU A 864 26.79 -16.82 -48.64
C LEU A 864 27.10 -16.23 -50.01
N CYS A 865 27.91 -16.91 -50.83
CA CYS A 865 28.28 -16.43 -52.16
C CYS A 865 27.07 -16.26 -53.08
N ALA A 866 26.01 -17.07 -52.90
CA ALA A 866 24.79 -16.97 -53.68
C ALA A 866 24.02 -15.64 -53.47
N LYS A 867 24.31 -14.91 -52.40
CA LYS A 867 23.66 -13.65 -52.02
C LYS A 867 24.48 -12.40 -52.35
N LEU A 868 25.68 -12.57 -52.92
CA LEU A 868 26.56 -11.47 -53.27
C LEU A 868 26.10 -10.74 -54.52
N THR A 869 26.34 -9.44 -54.55
CA THR A 869 26.23 -8.62 -55.77
C THR A 869 27.33 -8.98 -56.76
N GLU A 870 27.18 -8.62 -58.04
CA GLU A 870 28.20 -8.90 -59.07
C GLU A 870 29.56 -8.26 -58.76
N GLU A 871 29.58 -7.04 -58.20
CA GLU A 871 30.82 -6.38 -57.77
C GLU A 871 31.52 -7.15 -56.64
N GLU A 872 30.75 -7.66 -55.68
CA GLU A 872 31.27 -8.45 -54.56
C GLU A 872 31.77 -9.83 -55.01
N LYS A 873 31.09 -10.48 -55.97
CA LYS A 873 31.58 -11.75 -56.56
C LYS A 873 32.91 -11.55 -57.27
N LEU A 874 33.04 -10.49 -58.06
CA LEU A 874 34.29 -10.13 -58.73
C LEU A 874 35.41 -9.88 -57.71
N ALA A 875 35.13 -9.15 -56.64
CA ALA A 875 36.10 -8.90 -55.58
C ALA A 875 36.49 -10.17 -54.80
N LEU A 876 35.54 -11.09 -54.60
CA LEU A 876 35.79 -12.37 -53.93
C LEU A 876 36.55 -13.36 -54.84
N GLY A 877 36.44 -13.24 -56.17
CA GLY A 877 37.14 -14.02 -57.19
C GLY A 877 38.64 -13.75 -57.32
N SER A 878 39.33 -13.45 -56.21
CA SER A 878 40.79 -13.21 -56.19
C SER A 878 41.60 -14.48 -56.51
N GLU A 879 42.85 -14.30 -56.97
CA GLU A 879 43.78 -15.41 -57.25
C GLU A 879 43.90 -16.39 -56.08
N LYS A 880 44.00 -15.87 -54.85
CA LYS A 880 44.04 -16.70 -53.62
C LYS A 880 42.81 -17.60 -53.49
N ASN A 881 41.63 -17.05 -53.70
CA ASN A 881 40.36 -17.75 -53.48
C ASN A 881 40.10 -18.78 -54.58
N ILE A 882 40.42 -18.45 -55.84
CA ILE A 882 40.34 -19.38 -56.97
C ILE A 882 41.33 -20.54 -56.81
N MET A 883 42.56 -20.27 -56.36
CA MET A 883 43.52 -21.34 -56.03
C MET A 883 43.02 -22.22 -54.88
N THR A 884 42.32 -21.66 -53.90
CA THR A 884 41.73 -22.43 -52.79
C THR A 884 40.67 -23.41 -53.30
N MET A 885 39.75 -22.94 -54.15
CA MET A 885 38.75 -23.80 -54.79
C MET A 885 39.42 -24.85 -55.69
N PHE A 886 40.41 -24.45 -56.49
CA PHE A 886 41.16 -25.35 -57.36
C PHE A 886 41.83 -26.49 -56.57
N ASN A 887 42.50 -26.18 -55.46
CA ASN A 887 43.19 -27.17 -54.65
C ASN A 887 42.20 -28.18 -54.03
N ILE A 888 41.08 -27.70 -53.49
CA ILE A 888 40.01 -28.55 -52.93
C ILE A 888 39.47 -29.49 -54.01
N ILE A 889 39.14 -28.96 -55.19
CA ILE A 889 38.60 -29.75 -56.31
C ILE A 889 39.66 -30.74 -56.82
N GLN A 890 40.92 -30.32 -56.97
CA GLN A 890 42.00 -31.17 -57.44
C GLN A 890 42.28 -32.34 -56.49
N GLU A 891 42.31 -32.09 -55.18
CA GLU A 891 42.48 -33.12 -54.16
C GLU A 891 41.36 -34.15 -54.24
N LYS A 892 40.11 -33.69 -54.29
CA LYS A 892 38.92 -34.54 -54.32
C LYS A 892 38.77 -35.33 -55.62
N ILE A 893 39.06 -34.74 -56.78
CA ILE A 893 39.09 -35.44 -58.08
C ILE A 893 40.20 -36.50 -58.09
N SER A 894 41.40 -36.17 -57.60
CA SER A 894 42.52 -37.10 -57.53
C SER A 894 42.24 -38.29 -56.60
N ALA A 895 41.53 -38.03 -55.49
CA ALA A 895 41.08 -39.04 -54.54
C ALA A 895 39.83 -39.82 -55.01
N ARG A 896 39.19 -39.42 -56.12
CA ARG A 896 37.91 -39.96 -56.62
C ARG A 896 36.80 -39.93 -55.57
N GLN A 897 36.79 -38.91 -54.71
CA GLN A 897 35.81 -38.74 -53.65
C GLN A 897 34.62 -37.91 -54.13
N GLU A 898 33.43 -38.50 -54.02
CA GLU A 898 32.15 -37.82 -54.24
C GLU A 898 31.52 -37.50 -52.88
N ASP A 899 31.67 -36.24 -52.45
CA ASP A 899 31.09 -35.73 -51.21
C ASP A 899 30.49 -34.32 -51.39
N LEU A 900 29.75 -33.89 -50.37
CA LEU A 900 29.16 -32.55 -50.31
C LEU A 900 30.21 -31.44 -50.38
N THR A 901 31.44 -31.69 -49.93
CA THR A 901 32.54 -30.73 -50.01
C THR A 901 32.93 -30.44 -51.46
N LEU A 902 33.11 -31.49 -52.28
CA LEU A 902 33.38 -31.32 -53.70
C LEU A 902 32.21 -30.63 -54.41
N SER A 903 30.96 -31.03 -54.10
CA SER A 903 29.76 -30.41 -54.69
C SER A 903 29.64 -28.92 -54.35
N ASN A 904 29.86 -28.54 -53.09
CA ASN A 904 29.80 -27.14 -52.65
C ASN A 904 30.96 -26.32 -53.19
N ALA A 905 32.16 -26.91 -53.31
CA ALA A 905 33.30 -26.25 -53.96
C ALA A 905 33.01 -25.92 -55.43
N PHE A 906 32.36 -26.83 -56.16
CA PHE A 906 31.87 -26.53 -57.51
C PHE A 906 30.84 -25.41 -57.50
N THR A 907 29.89 -25.40 -56.58
CA THR A 907 28.90 -24.31 -56.49
C THR A 907 29.53 -22.95 -56.20
N VAL A 908 30.52 -22.87 -55.29
CA VAL A 908 31.27 -21.62 -55.05
C VAL A 908 32.01 -21.19 -56.31
N LEU A 909 32.72 -22.13 -56.96
CA LEU A 909 33.45 -21.85 -58.19
C LEU A 909 32.51 -21.36 -59.31
N GLU A 910 31.38 -22.02 -59.51
CA GLU A 910 30.33 -21.62 -60.47
C GLU A 910 29.85 -20.19 -60.18
N ILE A 911 29.58 -19.84 -58.93
CA ILE A 911 29.15 -18.48 -58.56
C ILE A 911 30.21 -17.42 -58.86
N LEU A 912 31.50 -17.74 -58.65
CA LEU A 912 32.60 -16.80 -58.87
C LEU A 912 33.00 -16.67 -60.35
N THR A 913 32.56 -17.59 -61.21
CA THR A 913 32.94 -17.67 -62.63
C THR A 913 31.81 -17.28 -63.58
N ASP A 914 30.57 -17.57 -63.22
CA ASP A 914 29.36 -17.27 -64.01
C ASP A 914 29.25 -15.76 -64.32
N GLU A 915 29.15 -15.42 -65.61
CA GLU A 915 29.16 -14.04 -66.14
C GLU A 915 30.38 -13.16 -65.76
N ILE A 916 31.49 -13.74 -65.26
CA ILE A 916 32.73 -13.01 -64.88
C ILE A 916 33.95 -13.53 -65.68
N PRO A 917 34.21 -12.98 -66.90
CA PRO A 917 35.25 -13.49 -67.81
C PRO A 917 36.67 -13.48 -67.25
N SER A 918 37.02 -12.50 -66.39
CA SER A 918 38.34 -12.40 -65.78
C SER A 918 38.62 -13.55 -64.82
N THR A 919 37.63 -13.93 -64.00
CA THR A 919 37.76 -15.04 -63.06
C THR A 919 37.79 -16.39 -63.78
N CYS A 920 37.00 -16.56 -64.85
CA CYS A 920 37.10 -17.72 -65.74
C CYS A 920 38.50 -17.86 -66.34
N SER A 921 39.05 -16.77 -66.88
CA SER A 921 40.38 -16.77 -67.50
C SER A 921 41.47 -17.11 -66.48
N LEU A 922 41.38 -16.55 -65.28
CA LEU A 922 42.26 -16.86 -64.15
C LEU A 922 42.20 -18.35 -63.78
N PHE A 923 40.99 -18.92 -63.64
CA PHE A 923 40.82 -20.33 -63.34
C PHE A 923 41.44 -21.24 -64.41
N VAL A 924 41.27 -20.89 -65.70
CA VAL A 924 41.88 -21.62 -66.82
C VAL A 924 43.40 -21.49 -66.82
N GLU A 925 43.95 -20.30 -66.58
CA GLU A 925 45.40 -20.06 -66.49
C GLU A 925 46.06 -20.93 -65.42
N LYS A 926 45.37 -21.15 -64.29
CA LYS A 926 45.84 -22.03 -63.19
C LYS A 926 45.69 -23.53 -63.48
N GLY A 927 45.28 -23.93 -64.68
CA GLY A 927 45.13 -25.32 -65.08
C GLY A 927 43.74 -25.91 -64.82
N GLY A 928 42.75 -25.07 -64.49
CA GLY A 928 41.39 -25.49 -64.18
C GLY A 928 40.71 -26.23 -65.33
N PHE A 929 40.96 -25.84 -66.58
CA PHE A 929 40.39 -26.50 -67.75
C PHE A 929 40.84 -27.97 -67.86
N GLN A 930 42.14 -28.24 -67.72
CA GLN A 930 42.68 -29.60 -67.75
C GLN A 930 42.15 -30.44 -66.60
N LEU A 931 41.98 -29.83 -65.41
CA LEU A 931 41.41 -30.50 -64.24
C LEU A 931 39.96 -30.94 -64.50
N MET A 932 39.13 -30.10 -65.13
CA MET A 932 37.75 -30.45 -65.48
C MET A 932 37.69 -31.61 -66.48
N VAL A 933 38.51 -31.55 -67.53
CA VAL A 933 38.60 -32.61 -68.55
C VAL A 933 39.11 -33.92 -67.93
N GLN A 934 40.08 -33.86 -67.02
CA GLN A 934 40.56 -35.01 -66.27
C GLN A 934 39.45 -35.62 -65.41
N GLY A 935 38.67 -34.79 -64.71
CA GLY A 935 37.51 -35.22 -63.94
C GLY A 935 36.51 -36.00 -64.79
N LEU A 936 36.14 -35.48 -65.97
CA LEU A 936 35.18 -36.14 -66.87
C LEU A 936 35.64 -37.53 -67.33
N LYS A 937 36.96 -37.74 -67.46
CA LYS A 937 37.54 -39.05 -67.82
C LYS A 937 37.59 -40.01 -66.64
N LEU A 938 37.79 -39.50 -65.42
CA LEU A 938 37.96 -40.32 -64.22
C LEU A 938 36.64 -40.87 -63.68
N PHE A 939 35.58 -40.08 -63.70
CA PHE A 939 34.26 -40.48 -63.21
C PHE A 939 33.50 -41.30 -64.29
N ARG A 940 32.90 -42.44 -63.92
CA ARG A 940 32.19 -43.35 -64.85
C ARG A 940 30.66 -43.17 -64.80
N GLU A 941 29.94 -43.70 -65.80
CA GLU A 941 28.46 -43.64 -65.91
C GLU A 941 27.74 -44.31 -64.72
N GLY A 942 26.54 -43.79 -64.39
CA GLY A 942 25.68 -44.31 -63.32
C GLY A 942 25.72 -43.47 -62.03
N SER A 943 26.39 -43.97 -60.99
CA SER A 943 26.30 -43.42 -59.62
C SER A 943 26.97 -42.05 -59.40
N GLN A 944 27.69 -41.51 -60.39
CA GLN A 944 28.47 -40.27 -60.29
C GLN A 944 27.98 -39.18 -61.26
N ALA A 945 26.72 -39.28 -61.69
CA ALA A 945 26.11 -38.37 -62.66
C ALA A 945 26.10 -36.90 -62.18
N ILE A 946 25.97 -36.66 -60.87
CA ILE A 946 25.93 -35.32 -60.27
C ILE A 946 27.26 -34.59 -60.45
N ILE A 947 28.40 -35.25 -60.19
CA ILE A 947 29.72 -34.65 -60.42
C ILE A 947 29.96 -34.41 -61.91
N LYS A 948 29.62 -35.36 -62.78
CA LYS A 948 29.73 -35.16 -64.23
C LYS A 948 28.92 -33.95 -64.69
N MET A 949 27.72 -33.75 -64.13
CA MET A 949 26.89 -32.58 -64.38
C MET A 949 27.59 -31.29 -63.93
N LYS A 950 28.17 -31.24 -62.73
CA LYS A 950 28.94 -30.08 -62.21
C LYS A 950 30.18 -29.75 -63.05
N LEU A 951 30.91 -30.77 -63.49
CA LEU A 951 32.05 -30.63 -64.40
C LEU A 951 31.63 -30.05 -65.76
N LEU A 952 30.56 -30.58 -66.36
CA LEU A 952 30.01 -30.08 -67.63
C LEU A 952 29.43 -28.68 -67.50
N LEU A 953 28.77 -28.35 -66.39
CA LEU A 953 28.25 -27.02 -66.12
C LEU A 953 29.40 -25.99 -66.04
N THR A 954 30.46 -26.31 -65.30
CA THR A 954 31.67 -25.47 -65.21
C THR A 954 32.31 -25.28 -66.60
N LEU A 955 32.41 -26.35 -67.40
CA LEU A 955 32.92 -26.27 -68.77
C LEU A 955 32.00 -25.48 -69.70
N ASN A 956 30.69 -25.53 -69.51
CA ASN A 956 29.75 -24.71 -70.27
C ASN A 956 29.95 -23.22 -69.98
N ILE A 957 30.14 -22.83 -68.72
CA ILE A 957 30.47 -21.45 -68.33
C ILE A 957 31.77 -20.99 -69.03
N ILE A 958 32.80 -21.84 -69.08
CA ILE A 958 34.06 -21.53 -69.78
C ILE A 958 33.83 -21.41 -71.31
N ALA A 959 33.00 -22.27 -71.91
CA ALA A 959 32.70 -22.26 -73.34
C ALA A 959 31.93 -21.00 -73.79
N GLU A 960 31.14 -20.40 -72.91
CA GLU A 960 30.42 -19.16 -73.18
C GLU A 960 31.38 -17.98 -73.46
N ILE A 961 32.61 -18.01 -72.92
CA ILE A 961 33.64 -16.97 -73.10
C ILE A 961 34.35 -17.11 -74.47
N PRO A 962 34.18 -16.17 -75.41
CA PRO A 962 34.71 -16.30 -76.77
C PRO A 962 36.22 -16.57 -76.86
N SER A 963 37.03 -15.88 -76.04
CA SER A 963 38.49 -16.01 -76.04
C SER A 963 38.98 -17.38 -75.60
N LEU A 964 38.16 -18.20 -74.93
CA LEU A 964 38.55 -19.51 -74.38
C LEU A 964 38.04 -20.69 -75.22
N ARG A 965 37.12 -20.49 -76.17
CA ARG A 965 36.50 -21.55 -77.00
C ARG A 965 37.50 -22.38 -77.78
N HIS A 966 38.59 -21.77 -78.23
CA HIS A 966 39.64 -22.44 -78.99
C HIS A 966 40.29 -23.63 -78.25
N LEU A 967 40.25 -23.63 -76.91
CA LEU A 967 40.76 -24.69 -76.04
C LEU A 967 39.97 -26.00 -76.17
N PHE A 968 38.69 -25.92 -76.54
CA PHE A 968 37.82 -27.07 -76.61
C PHE A 968 37.98 -27.87 -77.91
N ILE A 969 38.43 -27.24 -79.00
CA ILE A 969 38.50 -27.85 -80.34
C ILE A 969 39.73 -28.77 -80.43
N THR A 970 39.62 -29.93 -79.79
CA THR A 970 40.61 -31.03 -79.79
C THR A 970 39.90 -32.35 -80.07
N ASP A 971 40.57 -33.29 -80.73
CA ASP A 971 40.01 -34.62 -81.01
C ASP A 971 39.54 -35.31 -79.72
N GLU A 972 40.33 -35.20 -78.65
CA GLU A 972 40.03 -35.84 -77.37
C GLU A 972 38.73 -35.33 -76.74
N LEU A 973 38.53 -34.02 -76.68
CA LEU A 973 37.35 -33.44 -76.04
C LEU A 973 36.11 -33.55 -76.92
N MET A 974 36.24 -33.39 -78.25
CA MET A 974 35.13 -33.57 -79.17
C MET A 974 34.64 -35.02 -79.18
N ASN A 975 35.53 -36.00 -79.03
CA ASN A 975 35.16 -37.40 -78.82
C ASN A 975 34.39 -37.61 -77.52
N LEU A 976 34.88 -37.03 -76.42
CA LEU A 976 34.23 -37.15 -75.12
C LEU A 976 32.83 -36.50 -75.13
N ILE A 977 32.72 -35.26 -75.59
CA ILE A 977 31.44 -34.53 -75.68
C ILE A 977 30.49 -35.22 -76.66
N GLY A 978 31.00 -35.67 -77.81
CA GLY A 978 30.21 -36.41 -78.78
C GLY A 978 29.66 -37.72 -78.22
N SER A 979 30.42 -38.44 -77.40
CA SER A 979 29.93 -39.66 -76.73
C SER A 979 28.88 -39.36 -75.65
N LEU A 980 29.10 -38.32 -74.84
CA LEU A 980 28.19 -37.91 -73.77
C LEU A 980 26.87 -37.32 -74.28
N LEU A 981 26.86 -36.79 -75.50
CA LEU A 981 25.65 -36.34 -76.17
C LEU A 981 24.68 -37.49 -76.50
N ASP A 982 25.19 -38.73 -76.65
CA ASP A 982 24.39 -39.93 -76.92
C ASP A 982 24.09 -40.76 -75.65
N ASP A 983 24.56 -40.33 -74.47
CA ASP A 983 24.57 -41.10 -73.21
C ASP A 983 23.18 -41.41 -72.62
N GLY A 984 22.11 -40.86 -73.20
CA GLY A 984 20.72 -41.10 -72.79
C GLY A 984 20.26 -40.34 -71.55
N LEU A 985 21.18 -39.72 -70.79
CA LEU A 985 20.84 -38.79 -69.70
C LEU A 985 20.66 -37.37 -70.23
N LEU A 986 19.42 -36.88 -70.23
CA LEU A 986 19.05 -35.56 -70.76
C LEU A 986 19.93 -34.42 -70.20
N GLN A 987 20.21 -34.44 -68.90
CA GLN A 987 20.98 -33.38 -68.23
C GLN A 987 22.43 -33.29 -68.75
N LEU A 988 23.12 -34.42 -68.92
CA LEU A 988 24.49 -34.45 -69.45
C LEU A 988 24.50 -34.07 -70.93
N SER A 989 23.57 -34.65 -71.69
CA SER A 989 23.37 -34.37 -73.11
C SER A 989 23.09 -32.88 -73.37
N TYR A 990 22.30 -32.22 -72.49
CA TYR A 990 21.99 -30.80 -72.57
C TYR A 990 23.23 -29.92 -72.42
N PHE A 991 24.05 -30.13 -71.39
CA PHE A 991 25.27 -29.35 -71.17
C PHE A 991 26.33 -29.61 -72.26
N CYS A 992 26.46 -30.86 -72.73
CA CYS A 992 27.30 -31.17 -73.88
C CYS A 992 26.83 -30.42 -75.14
N GLY A 993 25.52 -30.34 -75.36
CA GLY A 993 24.93 -29.55 -76.44
C GLY A 993 25.23 -28.05 -76.33
N GLY A 994 25.24 -27.49 -75.10
CA GLY A 994 25.58 -26.10 -74.85
C GLY A 994 27.05 -25.77 -75.10
N ILE A 995 27.94 -26.66 -74.66
CA ILE A 995 29.37 -26.57 -74.94
C ILE A 995 29.61 -26.62 -76.46
N LEU A 996 29.03 -27.61 -77.17
CA LEU A 996 29.14 -27.70 -78.64
C LEU A 996 28.61 -26.43 -79.32
N SER A 997 27.41 -25.99 -78.95
CA SER A 997 26.76 -24.81 -79.53
C SER A 997 27.65 -23.56 -79.46
N ASN A 998 28.28 -23.32 -78.31
CA ASN A 998 29.21 -22.21 -78.14
C ASN A 998 30.50 -22.37 -78.97
N ILE A 999 31.06 -23.58 -79.03
CA ILE A 999 32.29 -23.85 -79.77
C ILE A 999 32.08 -23.72 -81.29
N MET A 1000 30.92 -24.13 -81.81
CA MET A 1000 30.63 -24.09 -83.25
C MET A 1000 30.70 -22.68 -83.83
N LEU A 1001 30.47 -21.64 -83.01
CA LEU A 1001 30.63 -20.24 -83.41
C LEU A 1001 32.08 -19.88 -83.73
N GLU A 1002 33.06 -20.53 -83.10
CA GLU A 1002 34.50 -20.26 -83.25
C GLU A 1002 35.19 -21.30 -84.17
N TRP A 1003 34.55 -22.43 -84.44
CA TRP A 1003 35.14 -23.51 -85.21
C TRP A 1003 35.19 -23.16 -86.71
N SER A 1004 36.38 -22.85 -87.23
CA SER A 1004 36.59 -22.63 -88.66
C SER A 1004 36.54 -23.92 -89.49
N ASP A 1005 35.97 -23.86 -90.70
CA ASP A 1005 35.85 -25.03 -91.58
C ASP A 1005 37.22 -25.56 -92.07
N ASP A 1006 38.27 -24.73 -91.98
CA ASP A 1006 39.66 -25.09 -92.28
C ASP A 1006 40.32 -25.95 -91.19
N ARG A 1007 39.80 -25.91 -89.95
CA ARG A 1007 40.33 -26.68 -88.82
C ARG A 1007 39.75 -28.09 -88.82
N LYS A 1008 40.44 -29.01 -89.50
CA LYS A 1008 40.08 -30.43 -89.58
C LYS A 1008 40.57 -31.20 -88.35
N LEU A 1009 39.65 -31.83 -87.62
CA LEU A 1009 39.95 -32.87 -86.62
C LEU A 1009 39.98 -34.25 -87.30
N GLN A 1010 40.67 -35.21 -86.69
CA GLN A 1010 40.80 -36.57 -87.25
C GLN A 1010 39.52 -37.40 -87.09
N SER A 1011 38.80 -37.18 -85.99
CA SER A 1011 37.71 -38.06 -85.56
C SER A 1011 36.34 -37.64 -86.11
N TYR A 1012 36.08 -36.33 -86.20
CA TYR A 1012 34.78 -35.78 -86.61
C TYR A 1012 34.93 -34.50 -87.43
N SER A 1013 34.06 -34.32 -88.43
CA SER A 1013 33.90 -33.04 -89.10
C SER A 1013 32.97 -32.12 -88.31
N LYS A 1014 33.11 -30.80 -88.48
CA LYS A 1014 32.19 -29.81 -87.91
C LYS A 1014 30.74 -30.13 -88.29
N GLN A 1015 30.49 -30.49 -89.55
CA GLN A 1015 29.16 -30.89 -90.04
C GLN A 1015 28.63 -32.14 -89.32
N TYR A 1016 29.47 -33.16 -89.11
CA TYR A 1016 29.04 -34.38 -88.41
C TYR A 1016 28.55 -34.08 -86.99
N LEU A 1017 29.25 -33.21 -86.25
CA LEU A 1017 28.84 -32.85 -84.89
C LEU A 1017 27.62 -31.92 -84.86
N LEU A 1018 27.43 -31.08 -85.87
CA LEU A 1018 26.19 -30.30 -86.04
C LEU A 1018 24.99 -31.23 -86.31
N ASP A 1019 25.12 -32.19 -87.22
CA ASP A 1019 24.08 -33.18 -87.50
C ASP A 1019 23.76 -34.01 -86.26
N LYS A 1020 24.78 -34.34 -85.46
CA LYS A 1020 24.63 -35.08 -84.22
C LYS A 1020 23.93 -34.26 -83.13
N LEU A 1021 24.28 -32.98 -82.99
CA LEU A 1021 23.60 -32.04 -82.09
C LEU A 1021 22.12 -31.91 -82.46
N GLU A 1022 21.82 -31.73 -83.75
CA GLU A 1022 20.44 -31.67 -84.25
C GLU A 1022 19.66 -32.95 -83.95
N GLN A 1023 20.26 -34.12 -84.18
CA GLN A 1023 19.64 -35.40 -83.85
C GLN A 1023 19.40 -35.58 -82.35
N ALA A 1024 20.32 -35.11 -81.50
CA ALA A 1024 20.18 -35.21 -80.05
C ALA A 1024 19.04 -34.31 -79.55
N VAL A 1025 19.04 -33.02 -79.91
CA VAL A 1025 18.02 -32.04 -79.49
C VAL A 1025 16.61 -32.49 -79.91
N ASN A 1026 16.46 -33.01 -81.12
CA ASN A 1026 15.17 -33.50 -81.63
C ASN A 1026 14.63 -34.74 -80.88
N ARG A 1027 15.48 -35.48 -80.16
CA ARG A 1027 15.06 -36.63 -79.34
C ARG A 1027 14.69 -36.24 -77.90
N TRP A 1028 14.98 -35.02 -77.47
CA TRP A 1028 14.76 -34.60 -76.09
C TRP A 1028 13.29 -34.26 -75.83
N GLU A 1029 12.71 -34.92 -74.84
CA GLU A 1029 11.42 -34.54 -74.26
C GLU A 1029 11.63 -33.46 -73.19
N PHE A 1030 10.65 -32.57 -73.02
CA PHE A 1030 10.70 -31.56 -71.97
C PHE A 1030 10.47 -32.24 -70.60
N PRO A 1031 11.42 -32.13 -69.66
CA PRO A 1031 11.29 -32.73 -68.34
C PRO A 1031 10.23 -31.99 -67.50
N ALA A 1032 9.57 -32.71 -66.60
CA ALA A 1032 8.61 -32.12 -65.66
C ALA A 1032 9.30 -31.30 -64.55
N ASP A 1033 10.51 -31.68 -64.16
CA ASP A 1033 11.29 -31.01 -63.12
C ASP A 1033 12.37 -30.11 -63.74
N GLN A 1034 12.47 -28.88 -63.21
CA GLN A 1034 13.49 -27.94 -63.64
C GLN A 1034 14.88 -28.36 -63.15
N PHE A 1035 15.79 -28.66 -64.07
CA PHE A 1035 17.18 -29.02 -63.75
C PHE A 1035 18.21 -27.93 -64.08
N VAL A 1036 17.80 -26.86 -64.77
CA VAL A 1036 18.67 -25.74 -65.13
C VAL A 1036 17.96 -24.42 -64.86
N THR A 1037 18.69 -23.44 -64.34
CA THR A 1037 18.20 -22.09 -64.09
C THR A 1037 19.12 -21.06 -64.71
N TYR A 1038 18.56 -20.13 -65.49
CA TYR A 1038 19.31 -19.01 -66.06
C TYR A 1038 19.14 -17.73 -65.23
N LYS A 1039 20.22 -16.95 -65.10
CA LYS A 1039 20.16 -15.58 -64.55
C LYS A 1039 19.94 -14.54 -65.64
N SER A 1040 20.27 -14.88 -66.88
CA SER A 1040 20.34 -14.00 -68.04
C SER A 1040 20.37 -14.86 -69.31
N PHE A 1041 19.82 -14.35 -70.41
CA PHE A 1041 19.90 -15.00 -71.73
C PHE A 1041 20.96 -14.36 -72.65
N ARG A 1042 21.88 -13.54 -72.10
CA ARG A 1042 22.90 -12.84 -72.90
C ARG A 1042 23.80 -13.80 -73.68
N SER A 1043 24.19 -14.92 -73.07
CA SER A 1043 25.01 -15.94 -73.75
C SER A 1043 24.26 -16.72 -74.83
N PHE A 1044 22.92 -16.67 -74.86
CA PHE A 1044 22.09 -17.29 -75.90
C PHE A 1044 21.98 -16.42 -77.17
N VAL A 1045 22.21 -15.11 -77.06
CA VAL A 1045 22.05 -14.17 -78.19
C VAL A 1045 22.93 -14.55 -79.39
N PRO A 1046 24.25 -14.80 -79.23
CA PRO A 1046 25.09 -15.20 -80.37
C PRO A 1046 24.67 -16.54 -80.98
N LEU A 1047 24.10 -17.44 -80.17
CA LEU A 1047 23.65 -18.77 -80.61
C LEU A 1047 22.37 -18.69 -81.44
N LEU A 1048 21.45 -17.79 -81.08
CA LEU A 1048 20.22 -17.54 -81.84
C LEU A 1048 20.49 -16.78 -83.15
N GLN A 1049 21.48 -15.89 -83.18
CA GLN A 1049 21.83 -15.08 -84.36
C GLN A 1049 22.74 -15.80 -85.37
N CYS A 1050 23.25 -16.98 -85.05
CA CYS A 1050 24.13 -17.71 -85.96
C CYS A 1050 23.38 -18.33 -87.14
N ALA A 1051 24.09 -18.63 -88.23
CA ALA A 1051 23.51 -19.27 -89.42
C ALA A 1051 23.47 -20.81 -89.35
N MET A 1052 23.56 -21.39 -88.15
CA MET A 1052 23.61 -22.85 -87.94
C MET A 1052 22.32 -23.34 -87.25
N PRO A 1053 21.41 -24.03 -87.97
CA PRO A 1053 20.13 -24.48 -87.42
C PRO A 1053 20.25 -25.37 -86.18
N ALA A 1054 21.22 -26.29 -86.14
CA ALA A 1054 21.45 -27.17 -85.00
C ALA A 1054 21.75 -26.40 -83.70
N VAL A 1055 22.49 -25.30 -83.80
CA VAL A 1055 22.85 -24.42 -82.66
C VAL A 1055 21.65 -23.60 -82.21
N GLN A 1056 20.88 -23.05 -83.16
CA GLN A 1056 19.65 -22.33 -82.87
C GLN A 1056 18.61 -23.23 -82.20
N LEU A 1057 18.49 -24.48 -82.65
CA LEU A 1057 17.59 -25.49 -82.07
C LEU A 1057 17.92 -25.76 -80.60
N TRP A 1058 19.20 -25.94 -80.26
CA TRP A 1058 19.60 -26.11 -78.85
C TRP A 1058 19.25 -24.87 -78.01
N ALA A 1059 19.57 -23.67 -78.50
CA ALA A 1059 19.31 -22.42 -77.80
C ALA A 1059 17.80 -22.21 -77.57
N LEU A 1060 16.97 -22.48 -78.57
CA LEU A 1060 15.51 -22.42 -78.48
C LEU A 1060 14.97 -23.47 -77.50
N TRP A 1061 15.47 -24.71 -77.56
CA TRP A 1061 15.06 -25.77 -76.64
C TRP A 1061 15.34 -25.36 -75.19
N GLY A 1062 16.53 -24.82 -74.90
CA GLY A 1062 16.91 -24.35 -73.56
C GLY A 1062 15.98 -23.25 -73.02
N ILE A 1063 15.61 -22.29 -73.87
CA ILE A 1063 14.65 -21.22 -73.53
C ILE A 1063 13.26 -21.82 -73.26
N ILE A 1064 12.74 -22.67 -74.16
CA ILE A 1064 11.42 -23.29 -74.00
C ILE A 1064 11.36 -24.14 -72.73
N ASN A 1065 12.43 -24.88 -72.42
CA ASN A 1065 12.51 -25.73 -71.24
C ASN A 1065 12.36 -24.93 -69.92
N VAL A 1066 13.01 -23.78 -69.78
CA VAL A 1066 12.86 -22.96 -68.57
C VAL A 1066 11.54 -22.18 -68.55
N PHE A 1067 10.99 -21.82 -69.71
CA PHE A 1067 9.69 -21.16 -69.81
C PHE A 1067 8.51 -22.08 -69.47
N THR A 1068 8.60 -23.35 -69.84
CA THR A 1068 7.62 -24.37 -69.45
C THR A 1068 7.63 -24.63 -67.94
N SER A 1069 8.79 -24.44 -67.30
CA SER A 1069 8.94 -24.58 -65.84
C SER A 1069 8.47 -23.35 -65.06
N ASP A 1070 8.88 -22.13 -65.44
CA ASP A 1070 8.56 -20.88 -64.72
C ASP A 1070 8.50 -19.66 -65.64
N MET A 1071 7.38 -19.48 -66.34
CA MET A 1071 7.18 -18.36 -67.25
C MET A 1071 7.33 -16.99 -66.57
N GLN A 1072 6.92 -16.84 -65.31
CA GLN A 1072 6.94 -15.55 -64.62
C GLN A 1072 8.36 -15.06 -64.36
N ARG A 1073 9.27 -15.97 -64.01
CA ARG A 1073 10.68 -15.65 -63.78
C ARG A 1073 11.45 -15.37 -65.07
N TYR A 1074 11.22 -16.15 -66.13
CA TYR A 1074 12.06 -16.11 -67.33
C TYR A 1074 11.56 -15.16 -68.43
N ALA A 1075 10.27 -14.79 -68.45
CA ALA A 1075 9.75 -13.82 -69.41
C ALA A 1075 10.46 -12.45 -69.34
N PRO A 1076 10.71 -11.85 -68.15
CA PRO A 1076 11.46 -10.60 -68.05
C PRO A 1076 12.90 -10.71 -68.59
N LEU A 1077 13.58 -11.82 -68.30
CA LEU A 1077 14.96 -12.04 -68.74
C LEU A 1077 15.09 -12.17 -70.25
N LEU A 1078 14.07 -12.73 -70.93
CA LEU A 1078 14.03 -12.81 -72.38
C LEU A 1078 13.71 -11.44 -73.01
N ILE A 1079 12.85 -10.64 -72.36
CA ILE A 1079 12.56 -9.26 -72.77
C ILE A 1079 13.82 -8.39 -72.67
N ASP A 1080 14.62 -8.56 -71.62
CA ASP A 1080 15.87 -7.80 -71.44
C ASP A 1080 16.87 -8.00 -72.59
N VAL A 1081 16.83 -9.14 -73.27
CA VAL A 1081 17.69 -9.42 -74.44
C VAL A 1081 16.95 -9.30 -75.78
N SER A 1082 15.63 -9.07 -75.80
CA SER A 1082 14.83 -9.04 -77.04
C SER A 1082 15.24 -7.86 -77.94
N GLY A 1083 15.61 -6.72 -77.35
CA GLY A 1083 16.15 -5.57 -78.11
C GLY A 1083 17.49 -5.88 -78.80
N ILE A 1084 18.29 -6.79 -78.23
CA ILE A 1084 19.57 -7.25 -78.82
C ILE A 1084 19.32 -8.31 -79.90
N LEU A 1085 18.29 -9.15 -79.73
CA LEU A 1085 17.93 -10.24 -80.65
C LEU A 1085 17.28 -9.75 -81.95
N PHE A 1086 16.33 -8.81 -81.86
CA PHE A 1086 15.50 -8.39 -82.99
C PHE A 1086 15.90 -7.04 -83.62
N GLY A 1087 16.87 -6.33 -83.02
CA GLY A 1087 17.18 -4.94 -83.38
C GLY A 1087 16.06 -3.98 -82.94
N GLU A 1088 16.38 -2.72 -82.66
CA GLU A 1088 15.36 -1.71 -82.37
C GLU A 1088 14.41 -1.55 -83.58
N TYR A 1089 13.22 -2.12 -83.48
CA TYR A 1089 12.07 -1.85 -84.35
C TYR A 1089 10.86 -1.48 -83.51
#